data_AF-A0A834PNM1-F1
#
_entry.id   AF-A0A834PNM1-F1
#
_cell.length_a   1.000
_cell.length_b   1.000
_cell.length_c   1.000
_cell.angle_alpha   90.00
_cell.angle_beta   90.00
_cell.angle_gamma   90.00
#
_symmetry.space_group_name_H-M   'P 1'
#
loop_
_entity.id
_entity.type
_entity.pdbx_description
1 polymer ?
#
loop_
_entity_poly.entity_id
_entity_poly.type
_entity_poly.pdbx_seq_one_letter_code
_entity_poly.pdbx_strand_id
1 'polypeptide(L)'
;MGPRWLPLLGQLLLLQPPGSRAAGPIRVFVVPHSHMDVGWVYTVQESMRAYAANVYTSVVAELTSRPQRRFIAVEQEFFRLWWTSVASEKQKHQVHQLLKKGHLEFVLGGQVMHDEAVTHLDDQILQLTEGHGFLYETFGIRPQFSWHVDPFGASATTPTLFALAGFNAHLISRIDYDLKEAMQEAQGLQFVWRGSKSLSAQQQIFTHVMDQFSYCTPSQLSFSNRSGFYWNGVAVFPEPPPDGVYPNMSEPVTPANIDLYAKELVANVKQRAAWFQTPYILWPWGCDKQFFNASVQFANMDPLLDHINSRSQELGVSVEYATLGDYFRALHALNISWAVYNHHDFLPYSSEPFAAWTGFYTSRSMLKGMARRASALLYAGESMFTRYMWPVPHGALDPTWALQQLQQLRWAVSEVQHHDAITGTESPKVRDMYMEHLATGMQGVRKIMSSIVLDKFQLRMTARAAESEVWSEPGSNPRPDGYSASVYNPLAWTVTTIVTLTIHFPRVSVTDEMGHPVPAQIQNSTKDLSAYDLLILSVIPGLSYRHYRVMPTTEAQEATTMATTLRFKSKLRRHSSSQKKRLVTMANDCYTVQFDQDTNLMHSIWERESNRTVPLTQEFLEYHANGDVHQGPISDNYKFTANKTAVPAWKTVVMEIVRGKLVTEVRQYFYRNTTAQNYTFAIHSRLAHVSSDPDQELLCHRIEQKYRVGPLELNREAILRTSSDINNQKLIYSDNNGYQMQRRPYQAFVNNVISRVTHLATHCTLPHAA
;
A
#
# COMPACT_ATOMS: atom_id res chain seq x y z
N MET A 1 71.76 36.78 -19.28
CA MET A 1 70.91 37.60 -18.39
C MET A 1 70.50 36.73 -17.21
N GLY A 2 70.60 37.31 -16.01
CA GLY A 2 70.72 36.58 -14.75
C GLY A 2 69.53 35.73 -14.30
N PRO A 3 69.72 34.98 -13.21
CA PRO A 3 69.07 33.71 -12.93
C PRO A 3 67.96 33.83 -11.89
N ARG A 4 67.04 32.85 -11.82
CA ARG A 4 66.45 32.44 -10.53
C ARG A 4 66.24 30.92 -10.48
N TRP A 5 67.12 30.30 -9.71
CA TRP A 5 66.99 28.98 -9.11
C TRP A 5 66.31 29.10 -7.73
N LEU A 6 65.79 27.97 -7.24
CA LEU A 6 65.66 27.54 -5.82
C LEU A 6 64.37 27.92 -5.04
N PRO A 7 63.97 27.12 -4.02
CA PRO A 7 62.88 26.16 -4.14
C PRO A 7 61.88 26.21 -2.94
N LEU A 8 60.99 25.20 -2.89
CA LEU A 8 60.38 24.59 -1.69
C LEU A 8 60.96 25.04 -0.33
N LEU A 9 60.13 25.67 0.51
CA LEU A 9 59.90 25.40 1.94
C LEU A 9 59.20 26.60 2.59
N GLY A 10 58.02 26.36 3.17
CA GLY A 10 57.42 27.29 4.13
C GLY A 10 56.00 27.74 3.78
N GLN A 11 55.02 26.91 4.11
CA GLN A 11 53.78 27.30 4.78
C GLN A 11 53.03 26.03 5.22
N LEU A 12 53.61 25.36 6.22
CA LEU A 12 52.87 24.51 7.14
C LEU A 12 52.06 25.46 8.03
N LEU A 13 50.84 25.77 7.63
CA LEU A 13 49.90 26.56 8.43
C LEU A 13 48.51 25.91 8.33
N LEU A 14 48.26 25.07 9.35
CA LEU A 14 46.96 24.80 9.97
C LEU A 14 45.88 24.15 9.08
N LEU A 15 46.16 22.93 8.62
CA LEU A 15 45.11 21.91 8.68
C LEU A 15 44.89 21.60 10.16
N GLN A 16 43.95 22.31 10.79
CA GLN A 16 43.35 21.77 11.99
C GLN A 16 42.75 20.41 11.62
N PRO A 17 43.04 19.33 12.37
CA PRO A 17 42.22 18.13 12.26
C PRO A 17 40.76 18.57 12.48
N PRO A 18 39.75 17.94 11.84
CA PRO A 18 38.37 18.21 12.20
C PRO A 18 38.30 18.03 13.71
N GLY A 19 38.08 19.15 14.40
CA GLY A 19 38.23 19.19 15.85
C GLY A 19 37.40 18.07 16.42
N SER A 20 38.03 17.16 17.16
CA SER A 20 37.33 16.30 18.08
C SER A 20 36.56 17.24 19.00
N ARG A 21 35.28 17.47 18.66
CA ARG A 21 34.38 18.28 19.48
C ARG A 21 34.45 17.65 20.86
N ALA A 22 34.81 18.45 21.87
CA ALA A 22 34.89 17.96 23.24
C ALA A 22 33.59 17.19 23.54
N ALA A 23 33.71 15.88 23.76
CA ALA A 23 32.57 15.00 23.93
C ALA A 23 31.89 15.38 25.24
N GLY A 24 30.89 16.27 25.14
CA GLY A 24 29.93 16.47 26.21
C GLY A 24 29.26 15.13 26.53
N PRO A 25 28.71 14.96 27.75
CA PRO A 25 28.06 13.72 28.15
C PRO A 25 26.95 13.34 27.17
N ILE A 26 26.82 12.04 26.89
CA ILE A 26 25.76 11.51 26.01
C ILE A 26 24.41 11.73 26.70
N ARG A 27 23.48 12.39 26.02
CA ARG A 27 22.09 12.53 26.47
C ARG A 27 21.24 11.48 25.79
N VAL A 28 20.57 10.66 26.59
CA VAL A 28 19.73 9.56 26.12
C VAL A 28 18.27 9.89 26.37
N PHE A 29 17.51 9.91 25.30
CA PHE A 29 16.07 10.08 25.30
C PHE A 29 15.44 8.69 25.26
N VAL A 30 15.07 8.18 26.43
CA VAL A 30 14.39 6.88 26.56
C VAL A 30 12.93 7.10 26.17
N VAL A 31 12.52 6.58 25.00
CA VAL A 31 11.19 6.80 24.41
C VAL A 31 10.32 5.57 24.62
N PRO A 32 9.38 5.58 25.58
CA PRO A 32 8.56 4.42 25.89
C PRO A 32 7.45 4.25 24.84
N HIS A 33 7.32 3.06 24.25
CA HIS A 33 6.37 2.77 23.19
C HIS A 33 5.86 1.33 23.23
N SER A 34 4.75 1.08 22.54
CA SER A 34 4.24 -0.26 22.28
C SER A 34 3.81 -0.34 20.83
N HIS A 35 4.44 -1.23 20.05
CA HIS A 35 4.04 -1.49 18.68
C HIS A 35 2.84 -2.43 18.68
N MET A 36 1.71 -1.99 18.13
CA MET A 36 0.44 -2.73 18.17
C MET A 36 -0.14 -2.86 16.77
N ASP A 37 0.08 -4.01 16.14
CA ASP A 37 -0.38 -4.28 14.78
C ASP A 37 -1.90 -4.33 14.68
N VAL A 38 -2.45 -3.56 13.73
CA VAL A 38 -3.90 -3.49 13.45
C VAL A 38 -4.31 -4.69 12.62
N GLY A 39 -4.16 -5.87 13.23
CA GLY A 39 -4.25 -7.18 12.62
C GLY A 39 -2.90 -7.68 12.07
N TRP A 40 -2.47 -8.86 12.53
CA TRP A 40 -1.30 -9.57 11.99
C TRP A 40 -1.43 -11.07 12.27
N VAL A 41 -0.97 -11.52 13.45
CA VAL A 41 -1.22 -12.89 13.95
C VAL A 41 -2.63 -13.01 14.53
N TYR A 42 -3.13 -11.95 15.16
CA TYR A 42 -4.44 -11.87 15.81
C TYR A 42 -5.29 -10.80 15.13
N THR A 43 -6.61 -10.96 15.17
CA THR A 43 -7.55 -9.94 14.69
C THR A 43 -7.49 -8.69 15.59
N VAL A 44 -8.05 -7.57 15.14
CA VAL A 44 -8.13 -6.34 15.94
C VAL A 44 -8.87 -6.60 17.26
N GLN A 45 -9.97 -7.36 17.23
CA GLN A 45 -10.74 -7.69 18.42
C GLN A 45 -9.98 -8.62 19.38
N GLU A 46 -9.26 -9.62 18.87
CA GLU A 46 -8.41 -10.49 19.69
C GLU A 46 -7.29 -9.66 20.36
N SER A 47 -6.65 -8.76 19.61
CA SER A 47 -5.59 -7.88 20.11
C SER A 47 -6.08 -6.91 21.19
N MET A 48 -7.29 -6.35 21.02
CA MET A 48 -7.95 -5.53 22.04
C MET A 48 -8.15 -6.28 23.36
N ARG A 49 -8.55 -7.56 23.30
CA ARG A 49 -8.74 -8.41 24.48
C ARG A 49 -7.41 -8.85 25.10
N ALA A 50 -6.43 -9.19 24.27
CA ALA A 50 -5.14 -9.72 24.69
C ALA A 50 -4.27 -8.67 25.41
N TYR A 51 -4.12 -7.49 24.80
CA TYR A 51 -3.12 -6.53 25.27
C TYR A 51 -3.49 -5.05 25.08
N ALA A 52 -4.08 -4.64 23.95
CA ALA A 52 -4.13 -3.20 23.60
C ALA A 52 -4.95 -2.37 24.61
N ALA A 53 -6.06 -2.92 25.12
CA ALA A 53 -6.84 -2.26 26.17
C ALA A 53 -6.05 -2.12 27.50
N ASN A 54 -5.24 -3.12 27.84
CA ASN A 54 -4.41 -3.13 29.05
C ASN A 54 -3.22 -2.17 28.93
N VAL A 55 -2.63 -2.04 27.74
CA VAL A 55 -1.58 -1.06 27.44
C VAL A 55 -2.06 0.34 27.80
N TYR A 56 -3.13 0.82 27.16
CA TYR A 56 -3.59 2.19 27.41
C TYR A 56 -4.12 2.39 28.83
N THR A 57 -4.84 1.41 29.38
CA THR A 57 -5.34 1.48 30.77
C THR A 57 -4.22 1.62 31.79
N SER A 58 -3.17 0.80 31.68
CA SER A 58 -2.05 0.81 32.63
C SER A 58 -1.12 2.00 32.39
N VAL A 59 -0.83 2.36 31.14
CA VAL A 59 -0.01 3.54 30.80
C VAL A 59 -0.66 4.82 31.34
N VAL A 60 -1.96 5.05 31.14
CA VAL A 60 -2.64 6.24 31.66
C VAL A 60 -2.53 6.33 33.19
N ALA A 61 -2.64 5.20 33.89
CA ALA A 61 -2.47 5.15 35.34
C ALA A 61 -1.02 5.51 35.75
N GLU A 62 -0.02 4.91 35.12
CA GLU A 62 1.40 5.11 35.46
C GLU A 62 1.92 6.51 35.09
N LEU A 63 1.45 7.10 33.99
CA LEU A 63 1.79 8.48 33.62
C LEU A 63 1.11 9.51 34.53
N THR A 64 -0.07 9.18 35.07
CA THR A 64 -0.77 10.06 36.03
C THR A 64 -0.08 10.04 37.39
N SER A 65 0.46 8.90 37.81
CA SER A 65 1.05 8.74 39.14
C SER A 65 2.43 9.39 39.29
N ARG A 66 3.20 9.52 38.18
CA ARG A 66 4.58 10.03 38.21
C ARG A 66 4.85 11.03 37.08
N PRO A 67 5.22 12.28 37.39
CA PRO A 67 5.31 13.34 36.39
C PRO A 67 6.51 13.24 35.44
N GLN A 68 7.51 12.42 35.75
CA GLN A 68 8.68 12.22 34.90
C GLN A 68 8.43 11.23 33.75
N ARG A 69 7.44 10.34 33.87
CA ARG A 69 7.22 9.27 32.88
C ARG A 69 6.65 9.84 31.59
N ARG A 70 6.99 9.21 30.47
CA ARG A 70 6.53 9.56 29.12
C ARG A 70 6.01 8.33 28.39
N PHE A 71 5.20 8.54 27.37
CA PHE A 71 4.81 7.47 26.45
C PHE A 71 4.40 8.08 25.10
N ILE A 72 4.71 7.39 24.01
CA ILE A 72 4.19 7.72 22.67
C ILE A 72 3.10 6.72 22.25
N ALA A 73 1.99 7.22 21.71
CA ALA A 73 0.90 6.41 21.18
C ALA A 73 0.81 6.57 19.65
N VAL A 74 0.82 5.45 18.92
CA VAL A 74 1.05 5.42 17.47
C VAL A 74 -0.24 5.08 16.69
N GLU A 75 -0.76 3.85 16.82
CA GLU A 75 -1.92 3.37 16.05
C GLU A 75 -3.25 3.86 16.65
N GLN A 76 -3.91 4.78 15.94
CA GLN A 76 -5.13 5.39 16.46
C GLN A 76 -6.35 4.48 16.39
N GLU A 77 -6.32 3.40 15.60
CA GLU A 77 -7.39 2.40 15.63
C GLU A 77 -7.57 1.82 17.04
N PHE A 78 -6.49 1.34 17.66
CA PHE A 78 -6.57 0.78 19.01
C PHE A 78 -6.86 1.85 20.07
N PHE A 79 -6.29 3.05 19.93
CA PHE A 79 -6.58 4.13 20.87
C PHE A 79 -8.06 4.54 20.82
N ARG A 80 -8.64 4.67 19.61
CA ARG A 80 -10.06 4.96 19.39
C ARG A 80 -10.94 3.88 20.00
N LEU A 81 -10.65 2.61 19.74
CA LEU A 81 -11.42 1.48 20.30
C LEU A 81 -11.36 1.45 21.84
N TRP A 82 -10.18 1.66 22.43
CA TRP A 82 -10.05 1.79 23.88
C TRP A 82 -10.84 2.98 24.41
N TRP A 83 -10.72 4.15 23.78
CA TRP A 83 -11.40 5.39 24.18
C TRP A 83 -12.93 5.25 24.18
N THR A 84 -13.49 4.61 23.15
CA THR A 84 -14.95 4.49 23.00
C THR A 84 -15.55 3.36 23.81
N SER A 85 -14.80 2.27 24.04
CA SER A 85 -15.39 1.01 24.53
C SER A 85 -14.85 0.54 25.88
N VAL A 86 -13.71 1.06 26.35
CA VAL A 86 -13.04 0.59 27.57
C VAL A 86 -12.78 1.71 28.57
N ALA A 87 -12.34 2.88 28.10
CA ALA A 87 -11.92 3.98 28.97
C ALA A 87 -13.07 4.53 29.82
N SER A 88 -12.87 4.57 31.13
CA SER A 88 -13.76 5.28 32.06
C SER A 88 -13.66 6.80 31.87
N GLU A 89 -14.71 7.53 32.26
CA GLU A 89 -14.69 9.01 32.21
C GLU A 89 -13.51 9.60 32.98
N LYS A 90 -13.10 9.00 34.10
CA LYS A 90 -11.88 9.40 34.84
C LYS A 90 -10.63 9.28 33.96
N GLN A 91 -10.46 8.15 33.26
CA GLN A 91 -9.32 7.94 32.36
C GLN A 91 -9.35 8.92 31.19
N LYS A 92 -10.53 9.21 30.63
CA LYS A 92 -10.67 10.22 29.58
C LYS A 92 -10.17 11.60 30.03
N HIS A 93 -10.58 12.04 31.24
CA HIS A 93 -10.07 13.27 31.83
C HIS A 93 -8.56 13.24 32.09
N GLN A 94 -8.03 12.11 32.56
CA GLN A 94 -6.58 11.93 32.76
C GLN A 94 -5.82 12.07 31.44
N VAL A 95 -6.29 11.45 30.36
CA VAL A 95 -5.67 11.57 29.02
C VAL A 95 -5.56 13.04 28.59
N HIS A 96 -6.64 13.83 28.70
CA HIS A 96 -6.57 15.26 28.38
C HIS A 96 -5.50 15.99 29.19
N GLN A 97 -5.36 15.69 30.48
CA GLN A 97 -4.33 16.28 31.33
C GLN A 97 -2.92 15.83 30.95
N LEU A 98 -2.73 14.55 30.63
CA LEU A 98 -1.45 13.98 30.23
C LEU A 98 -0.96 14.58 28.91
N LEU A 99 -1.86 14.73 27.93
CA LEU A 99 -1.57 15.37 26.65
C LEU A 99 -1.18 16.84 26.86
N LYS A 100 -1.96 17.59 27.66
CA LYS A 100 -1.67 19.01 27.97
C LYS A 100 -0.31 19.20 28.66
N LYS A 101 0.11 18.23 29.49
CA LYS A 101 1.41 18.24 30.18
C LYS A 101 2.55 17.69 29.32
N GLY A 102 2.27 17.14 28.14
CA GLY A 102 3.27 16.49 27.30
C GLY A 102 3.80 15.16 27.86
N HIS A 103 3.04 14.50 28.74
CA HIS A 103 3.42 13.18 29.28
C HIS A 103 3.04 12.03 28.33
N LEU A 104 1.97 12.23 27.58
CA LEU A 104 1.55 11.37 26.48
C LEU A 104 1.67 12.18 25.19
N GLU A 105 2.23 11.59 24.15
CA GLU A 105 2.30 12.21 22.82
C GLU A 105 1.70 11.27 21.77
N PHE A 106 0.81 11.79 20.93
CA PHE A 106 0.39 11.09 19.72
C PHE A 106 1.41 11.35 18.60
N VAL A 107 2.00 10.28 18.07
CA VAL A 107 2.97 10.32 16.96
C VAL A 107 2.40 9.53 15.78
N LEU A 108 2.77 9.90 14.55
CA LEU A 108 2.11 9.47 13.32
C LEU A 108 0.62 9.81 13.29
N GLY A 109 -0.18 9.15 14.12
CA GLY A 109 -1.58 9.47 14.37
C GLY A 109 -2.54 9.08 13.26
N GLY A 110 -2.10 8.30 12.28
CA GLY A 110 -3.01 7.65 11.33
C GLY A 110 -3.83 6.56 12.01
N GLN A 111 -4.90 6.12 11.35
CA GLN A 111 -5.67 4.97 11.83
C GLN A 111 -4.75 3.76 12.00
N VAL A 112 -3.77 3.61 11.10
CA VAL A 112 -2.77 2.55 11.11
C VAL A 112 -1.37 3.12 10.83
N MET A 113 -0.33 2.34 11.13
CA MET A 113 0.97 2.49 10.48
C MET A 113 0.93 1.78 9.13
N HIS A 114 0.84 2.54 8.04
CA HIS A 114 0.58 1.99 6.71
C HIS A 114 1.85 1.41 6.07
N ASP A 115 1.69 0.44 5.18
CA ASP A 115 2.79 0.00 4.32
C ASP A 115 3.21 1.07 3.31
N GLU A 116 4.46 1.06 2.90
CA GLU A 116 5.04 2.04 1.99
C GLU A 116 5.26 1.51 0.56
N ALA A 117 5.15 0.21 0.29
CA ALA A 117 5.44 -0.35 -1.03
C ALA A 117 4.20 -0.61 -1.89
N VAL A 118 3.13 -1.16 -1.31
CA VAL A 118 1.91 -1.62 -2.00
C VAL A 118 0.66 -0.82 -1.61
N THR A 119 0.81 0.37 -1.05
CA THR A 119 -0.26 1.35 -0.81
C THR A 119 -0.37 2.37 -1.95
N HIS A 120 -1.54 3.01 -2.09
CA HIS A 120 -1.76 4.12 -3.01
C HIS A 120 -1.81 5.43 -2.21
N LEU A 121 -1.32 6.54 -2.77
CA LEU A 121 -1.25 7.84 -2.09
C LEU A 121 -2.60 8.26 -1.50
N ASP A 122 -3.70 8.12 -2.25
CA ASP A 122 -5.04 8.46 -1.77
C ASP A 122 -5.44 7.65 -0.52
N ASP A 123 -5.07 6.37 -0.47
CA ASP A 123 -5.37 5.50 0.68
C ASP A 123 -4.46 5.84 1.89
N GLN A 124 -3.21 6.26 1.63
CA GLN A 124 -2.31 6.78 2.68
C GLN A 124 -2.86 8.07 3.29
N ILE A 125 -3.41 8.98 2.46
CA ILE A 125 -4.06 10.22 2.90
C ILE A 125 -5.33 9.88 3.69
N LEU A 126 -6.15 8.95 3.20
CA LEU A 126 -7.40 8.57 3.85
C LEU A 126 -7.15 8.03 5.27
N GLN A 127 -6.26 7.04 5.42
CA GLN A 127 -5.99 6.48 6.75
C GLN A 127 -5.41 7.51 7.73
N LEU A 128 -4.60 8.46 7.21
CA LEU A 128 -4.04 9.54 8.00
C LEU A 128 -5.15 10.51 8.42
N THR A 129 -6.08 10.80 7.52
CA THR A 129 -7.24 11.66 7.74
C THR A 129 -8.19 11.08 8.78
N GLU A 130 -8.47 9.76 8.75
CA GLU A 130 -9.32 9.11 9.76
C GLU A 130 -8.71 9.20 11.16
N GLY A 131 -7.41 8.90 11.28
CA GLY A 131 -6.71 9.00 12.56
C GLY A 131 -6.57 10.44 13.07
N HIS A 132 -6.14 11.38 12.21
CA HIS A 132 -6.02 12.79 12.56
C HIS A 132 -7.37 13.43 12.84
N GLY A 133 -8.43 13.04 12.12
CA GLY A 133 -9.79 13.48 12.35
C GLY A 133 -10.26 13.12 13.76
N PHE A 134 -10.13 11.85 14.14
CA PHE A 134 -10.43 11.40 15.51
C PHE A 134 -9.63 12.18 16.57
N LEU A 135 -8.32 12.35 16.36
CA LEU A 135 -7.45 13.07 17.31
C LEU A 135 -7.81 14.55 17.44
N TYR A 136 -8.12 15.20 16.32
CA TYR A 136 -8.45 16.62 16.30
C TYR A 136 -9.83 16.88 16.90
N GLU A 137 -10.84 16.10 16.50
CA GLU A 137 -12.21 16.25 17.02
C GLU A 137 -12.31 15.93 18.51
N THR A 138 -11.53 14.95 18.99
CA THR A 138 -11.57 14.52 20.40
C THR A 138 -10.66 15.36 21.30
N PHE A 139 -9.45 15.71 20.84
CA PHE A 139 -8.41 16.31 21.69
C PHE A 139 -7.93 17.69 21.23
N GLY A 140 -8.30 18.14 20.02
CA GLY A 140 -7.76 19.36 19.42
C GLY A 140 -6.28 19.24 19.04
N ILE A 141 -5.78 18.02 18.83
CA ILE A 141 -4.36 17.73 18.58
C ILE A 141 -4.13 17.34 17.13
N ARG A 142 -3.07 17.91 16.55
CA ARG A 142 -2.48 17.46 15.29
C ARG A 142 -1.08 16.91 15.57
N PRO A 143 -0.82 15.61 15.35
CA PRO A 143 0.52 15.02 15.49
C PRO A 143 1.59 15.82 14.75
N GLN A 144 2.76 15.99 15.38
CA GLN A 144 3.85 16.81 14.85
C GLN A 144 5.04 15.98 14.33
N PHE A 145 5.13 14.72 14.74
CA PHE A 145 6.25 13.84 14.42
C PHE A 145 5.75 12.48 13.95
N SER A 146 6.39 11.93 12.93
CA SER A 146 6.06 10.62 12.38
C SER A 146 6.95 9.52 12.98
N TRP A 147 6.35 8.38 13.25
CA TRP A 147 6.97 7.15 13.74
C TRP A 147 6.58 6.00 12.82
N HIS A 148 7.47 5.60 11.92
CA HIS A 148 7.18 4.67 10.82
C HIS A 148 8.21 3.54 10.80
N VAL A 149 8.17 2.72 11.85
CA VAL A 149 9.27 1.83 12.18
C VAL A 149 9.17 0.43 11.57
N ASP A 150 7.97 -0.02 11.24
CA ASP A 150 7.74 -1.41 10.82
C ASP A 150 7.38 -1.66 9.34
N PRO A 151 7.09 -0.66 8.49
CA PRO A 151 6.96 -0.91 7.05
C PRO A 151 8.23 -1.46 6.43
N PHE A 152 8.09 -2.39 5.48
CA PHE A 152 9.20 -3.21 4.97
C PHE A 152 9.98 -2.50 3.85
N GLY A 153 10.68 -1.43 4.24
CA GLY A 153 11.28 -0.45 3.34
C GLY A 153 10.51 0.87 3.39
N ALA A 154 11.16 1.95 2.96
CA ALA A 154 10.56 3.29 3.02
C ALA A 154 10.47 3.91 1.62
N SER A 155 9.29 4.44 1.29
CA SER A 155 8.97 5.11 0.03
C SER A 155 9.45 6.56 0.02
N ALA A 156 9.69 7.13 -1.15
CA ALA A 156 9.94 8.57 -1.31
C ALA A 156 8.65 9.41 -1.28
N THR A 157 7.48 8.78 -1.46
CA THR A 157 6.17 9.42 -1.40
C THR A 157 5.79 9.74 0.05
N THR A 158 5.97 8.80 0.98
CA THR A 158 5.65 8.96 2.41
C THR A 158 6.23 10.21 3.07
N PRO A 159 7.55 10.50 3.00
CA PRO A 159 8.12 11.73 3.58
C PRO A 159 7.59 13.00 2.92
N THR A 160 7.26 12.94 1.63
CA THR A 160 6.65 14.07 0.90
C THR A 160 5.23 14.33 1.41
N LEU A 161 4.43 13.27 1.56
CA LEU A 161 3.10 13.34 2.16
C LEU A 161 3.17 13.88 3.58
N PHE A 162 4.10 13.41 4.40
CA PHE A 162 4.25 13.88 5.78
C PHE A 162 4.70 15.35 5.86
N ALA A 163 5.59 15.80 4.99
CA ALA A 163 5.92 17.23 4.90
C ALA A 163 4.68 18.08 4.57
N LEU A 164 3.90 17.66 3.57
CA LEU A 164 2.64 18.33 3.18
C LEU A 164 1.57 18.27 4.29
N ALA A 165 1.53 17.18 5.04
CA ALA A 165 0.66 17.00 6.19
C ALA A 165 1.14 17.76 7.45
N GLY A 166 2.24 18.52 7.36
CA GLY A 166 2.72 19.41 8.41
C GLY A 166 3.53 18.75 9.51
N PHE A 167 4.12 17.56 9.25
CA PHE A 167 5.07 16.95 10.18
C PHE A 167 6.41 17.70 10.16
N ASN A 168 6.99 17.87 11.35
CA ASN A 168 8.29 18.54 11.53
C ASN A 168 9.47 17.59 11.33
N ALA A 169 9.30 16.31 11.68
CA ALA A 169 10.30 15.28 11.47
C ALA A 169 9.66 13.90 11.29
N HIS A 170 10.42 13.01 10.66
CA HIS A 170 10.03 11.65 10.32
C HIS A 170 11.07 10.67 10.87
N LEU A 171 10.60 9.54 11.39
CA LEU A 171 11.45 8.47 11.87
C LEU A 171 11.08 7.17 11.14
N ILE A 172 12.10 6.50 10.60
CA ILE A 172 12.00 5.20 9.94
C ILE A 172 12.99 4.20 10.54
N SER A 173 12.79 2.91 10.31
CA SER A 173 13.75 1.88 10.77
C SER A 173 14.22 0.96 9.64
N ARG A 174 13.31 0.30 8.93
CA ARG A 174 13.67 -0.77 7.99
C ARG A 174 14.19 -0.21 6.66
N ILE A 175 15.51 -0.20 6.51
CA ILE A 175 16.20 0.06 5.25
C ILE A 175 17.16 -1.09 4.96
N ASP A 176 17.59 -1.22 3.71
CA ASP A 176 18.51 -2.27 3.28
C ASP A 176 19.76 -2.36 4.17
N TYR A 177 20.19 -3.60 4.48
CA TYR A 177 21.22 -3.82 5.50
C TYR A 177 22.59 -3.24 5.13
N ASP A 178 23.05 -3.41 3.89
CA ASP A 178 24.33 -2.86 3.42
C ASP A 178 24.30 -1.32 3.49
N LEU A 179 23.17 -0.72 3.12
CA LEU A 179 22.98 0.72 3.19
C LEU A 179 22.96 1.22 4.63
N LYS A 180 22.31 0.49 5.56
CA LYS A 180 22.30 0.87 6.97
C LYS A 180 23.70 0.85 7.57
N GLU A 181 24.49 -0.20 7.32
CA GLU A 181 25.89 -0.29 7.77
C GLU A 181 26.72 0.88 7.23
N ALA A 182 26.62 1.16 5.93
CA ALA A 182 27.32 2.30 5.33
C ALA A 182 26.89 3.65 5.94
N MET A 183 25.59 3.82 6.26
CA MET A 183 25.09 5.02 6.92
C MET A 183 25.52 5.12 8.38
N GLN A 184 25.65 4.00 9.11
CA GLN A 184 26.19 3.97 10.47
C GLN A 184 27.66 4.43 10.48
N GLU A 185 28.49 3.86 9.59
CA GLU A 185 29.90 4.21 9.45
C GLU A 185 30.11 5.69 9.07
N ALA A 186 29.27 6.19 8.16
CA ALA A 186 29.32 7.58 7.71
C ALA A 186 28.61 8.58 8.65
N GLN A 187 28.02 8.11 9.76
CA GLN A 187 27.16 8.90 10.64
C GLN A 187 26.02 9.61 9.86
N GLY A 188 25.51 8.96 8.83
CA GLY A 188 24.53 9.46 7.85
C GLY A 188 23.08 9.10 8.15
N LEU A 189 22.77 8.52 9.31
CA LEU A 189 21.42 8.12 9.72
C LEU A 189 20.45 9.28 9.97
N GLN A 190 20.94 10.53 9.94
CA GLN A 190 20.18 11.75 10.14
C GLN A 190 20.39 12.69 8.95
N PHE A 191 19.31 13.04 8.26
CA PHE A 191 19.38 13.82 7.02
C PHE A 191 18.07 14.58 6.77
N VAL A 192 18.09 15.50 5.81
CA VAL A 192 16.89 16.12 5.25
C VAL A 192 16.48 15.34 4.00
N TRP A 193 15.30 14.75 4.02
CA TRP A 193 14.79 13.96 2.90
C TRP A 193 13.97 14.83 1.94
N ARG A 194 14.38 14.85 0.67
CA ARG A 194 13.64 15.44 -0.45
C ARG A 194 13.05 14.34 -1.32
N GLY A 195 11.96 13.74 -0.88
CA GLY A 195 11.32 12.60 -1.55
C GLY A 195 10.83 12.94 -2.97
N SER A 196 10.18 14.10 -3.14
CA SER A 196 9.64 14.52 -4.44
C SER A 196 10.61 15.35 -5.27
N LYS A 197 10.82 14.95 -6.52
CA LYS A 197 11.64 15.73 -7.48
C LYS A 197 10.98 17.06 -7.84
N SER A 198 9.66 17.06 -8.00
CA SER A 198 8.91 18.25 -8.40
C SER A 198 8.78 19.28 -7.27
N LEU A 199 8.64 18.84 -6.02
CA LEU A 199 8.50 19.75 -4.87
C LEU A 199 9.85 20.11 -4.25
N SER A 200 10.82 19.18 -4.30
CA SER A 200 12.21 19.39 -3.88
C SER A 200 12.30 20.04 -2.48
N ALA A 201 13.07 21.12 -2.33
CA ALA A 201 13.26 21.80 -1.05
C ALA A 201 11.98 22.44 -0.47
N GLN A 202 10.91 22.61 -1.26
CA GLN A 202 9.65 23.20 -0.77
C GLN A 202 8.91 22.25 0.18
N GLN A 203 9.08 20.94 0.00
CA GLN A 203 8.44 19.89 0.80
C GLN A 203 9.49 18.85 1.17
N GLN A 204 10.38 19.24 2.07
CA GLN A 204 11.45 18.40 2.62
C GLN A 204 11.21 18.21 4.12
N ILE A 205 11.67 17.08 4.66
CA ILE A 205 11.47 16.75 6.07
C ILE A 205 12.74 16.19 6.68
N PHE A 206 13.05 16.56 7.93
CA PHE A 206 14.14 15.91 8.65
C PHE A 206 13.78 14.45 8.92
N THR A 207 14.70 13.54 8.64
CA THR A 207 14.49 12.09 8.81
C THR A 207 15.58 11.49 9.68
N HIS A 208 15.14 10.70 10.65
CA HIS A 208 15.98 9.85 11.48
C HIS A 208 15.76 8.39 11.07
N VAL A 209 16.80 7.70 10.63
CA VAL A 209 16.82 6.25 10.49
C VAL A 209 17.30 5.66 11.82
N MET A 210 16.50 4.78 12.42
CA MET A 210 16.91 4.06 13.62
C MET A 210 18.19 3.28 13.36
N ASP A 211 19.14 3.36 14.28
CA ASP A 211 20.45 2.76 14.08
C ASP A 211 20.44 1.23 14.15
N GLN A 212 19.53 0.62 14.90
CA GLN A 212 19.39 -0.84 14.94
C GLN A 212 18.60 -1.36 13.73
N PHE A 213 18.76 -2.65 13.40
CA PHE A 213 17.92 -3.36 12.42
C PHE A 213 16.52 -3.70 12.96
N SER A 214 16.15 -3.14 14.11
CA SER A 214 14.87 -3.30 14.80
C SER A 214 14.51 -2.01 15.54
N TYR A 215 13.23 -1.81 15.82
CA TYR A 215 12.72 -0.75 16.70
C TYR A 215 12.55 -1.20 18.15
N CYS A 216 12.80 -2.48 18.41
CA CYS A 216 12.74 -3.06 19.72
C CYS A 216 13.98 -2.69 20.53
N THR A 217 13.79 -2.56 21.84
CA THR A 217 14.89 -2.50 22.80
C THR A 217 15.81 -3.73 22.67
N PRO A 218 17.11 -3.65 23.02
CA PRO A 218 17.95 -4.85 23.04
C PRO A 218 17.31 -5.96 23.88
N SER A 219 17.17 -7.14 23.28
CA SER A 219 16.48 -8.29 23.89
C SER A 219 17.41 -9.25 24.61
N GLN A 220 18.72 -9.10 24.45
CA GLN A 220 19.75 -9.94 25.05
C GLN A 220 20.54 -9.14 26.09
N LEU A 221 20.87 -9.78 27.22
CA LEU A 221 21.74 -9.24 28.27
C LEU A 221 22.89 -10.23 28.50
N SER A 222 24.11 -9.74 28.67
CA SER A 222 25.25 -10.63 28.90
C SER A 222 25.17 -11.44 30.20
N PHE A 223 24.42 -10.94 31.18
CA PHE A 223 24.32 -11.51 32.52
C PHE A 223 23.03 -12.31 32.78
N SER A 224 22.13 -12.42 31.80
CA SER A 224 20.85 -13.10 31.97
C SER A 224 20.47 -13.91 30.73
N ASN A 225 19.94 -15.11 30.95
CA ASN A 225 19.34 -15.94 29.90
C ASN A 225 17.88 -15.55 29.61
N ARG A 226 17.35 -14.56 30.31
CA ARG A 226 16.03 -13.98 30.06
C ARG A 226 16.12 -12.78 29.12
N SER A 227 14.98 -12.22 28.78
CA SER A 227 14.89 -11.06 27.89
C SER A 227 15.53 -9.80 28.47
N GLY A 228 15.82 -8.86 27.58
CA GLY A 228 16.46 -7.57 27.84
C GLY A 228 15.77 -6.66 28.84
N PHE A 229 15.18 -5.58 28.34
CA PHE A 229 14.54 -4.54 29.16
C PHE A 229 13.00 -4.65 29.04
N TYR A 230 12.47 -5.87 29.24
CA TYR A 230 11.06 -6.25 29.06
C TYR A 230 10.48 -6.93 30.29
N TRP A 231 10.15 -6.16 31.32
CA TRP A 231 9.73 -6.74 32.60
C TRP A 231 8.29 -7.25 32.64
N ASN A 232 7.43 -6.89 31.68
CA ASN A 232 6.10 -7.49 31.56
C ASN A 232 6.04 -8.68 30.59
N GLY A 233 7.14 -9.03 29.90
CA GLY A 233 7.18 -10.17 28.97
C GLY A 233 6.33 -9.97 27.72
N VAL A 234 5.89 -11.08 27.11
CA VAL A 234 5.11 -11.08 25.88
C VAL A 234 3.66 -11.47 26.20
N ALA A 235 2.71 -10.61 25.84
CA ALA A 235 1.29 -10.90 26.01
C ALA A 235 0.89 -12.16 25.23
N VAL A 236 0.14 -13.05 25.87
CA VAL A 236 -0.39 -14.28 25.29
C VAL A 236 -1.92 -14.21 25.16
N PHE A 237 -2.45 -14.90 24.16
CA PHE A 237 -3.90 -15.00 23.88
C PHE A 237 -4.30 -16.48 23.84
N PRO A 238 -5.51 -16.88 24.30
CA PRO A 238 -6.62 -16.03 24.77
C PRO A 238 -6.52 -15.56 26.21
N GLU A 239 -5.87 -16.32 27.08
CA GLU A 239 -5.85 -16.06 28.52
C GLU A 239 -4.41 -15.86 29.04
N PRO A 240 -4.22 -15.00 30.05
CA PRO A 240 -2.97 -14.87 30.78
C PRO A 240 -2.44 -16.21 31.33
N PRO A 241 -1.11 -16.36 31.50
CA PRO A 241 -0.53 -17.49 32.21
C PRO A 241 -1.08 -17.54 33.65
N PRO A 242 -1.51 -18.71 34.16
CA PRO A 242 -2.10 -18.83 35.50
C PRO A 242 -1.14 -18.44 36.64
N ASP A 243 0.16 -18.59 36.42
CA ASP A 243 1.22 -18.24 37.36
C ASP A 243 1.66 -16.76 37.27
N GLY A 244 1.09 -16.00 36.33
CA GLY A 244 1.47 -14.62 36.05
C GLY A 244 2.85 -14.45 35.40
N VAL A 245 3.51 -15.54 34.99
CA VAL A 245 4.83 -15.51 34.36
C VAL A 245 4.66 -15.56 32.85
N TYR A 246 4.84 -14.41 32.21
CA TYR A 246 4.78 -14.30 30.77
C TYR A 246 6.08 -14.77 30.10
N PRO A 247 6.01 -15.29 28.85
CA PRO A 247 7.19 -15.62 28.08
C PRO A 247 8.10 -14.40 27.92
N ASN A 248 9.42 -14.64 27.94
CA ASN A 248 10.41 -13.61 27.67
C ASN A 248 10.30 -12.40 28.63
N MET A 249 9.95 -12.62 29.91
CA MET A 249 10.05 -11.61 30.98
C MET A 249 11.51 -11.45 31.45
N SER A 250 11.96 -10.21 31.62
CA SER A 250 13.26 -9.90 32.22
C SER A 250 13.31 -10.22 33.71
N GLU A 251 14.52 -10.42 34.24
CA GLU A 251 14.73 -10.46 35.70
C GLU A 251 14.38 -9.07 36.30
N PRO A 252 13.69 -8.99 37.44
CA PRO A 252 13.42 -7.71 38.09
C PRO A 252 14.72 -6.96 38.44
N VAL A 253 14.70 -5.64 38.32
CA VAL A 253 15.78 -4.76 38.77
C VAL A 253 15.79 -4.75 40.29
N THR A 254 16.91 -5.15 40.87
CA THR A 254 17.16 -5.22 42.31
C THR A 254 18.49 -4.58 42.64
N PRO A 255 18.77 -4.22 43.91
CA PRO A 255 20.09 -3.72 44.30
C PRO A 255 21.25 -4.66 43.93
N ALA A 256 20.99 -5.97 43.77
CA ALA A 256 22.01 -6.95 43.43
C ALA A 256 22.39 -6.98 41.93
N ASN A 257 21.51 -6.53 41.03
CA ASN A 257 21.73 -6.60 39.58
C ASN A 257 21.63 -5.25 38.85
N ILE A 258 21.27 -4.17 39.55
CA ILE A 258 21.07 -2.84 38.95
C ILE A 258 22.32 -2.30 38.26
N ASP A 259 23.51 -2.58 38.81
CA ASP A 259 24.79 -2.23 38.18
C ASP A 259 25.02 -2.97 36.85
N LEU A 260 24.57 -4.22 36.75
CA LEU A 260 24.68 -5.02 35.53
C LEU A 260 23.75 -4.46 34.45
N TYR A 261 22.50 -4.14 34.80
CA TYR A 261 21.55 -3.46 33.92
C TYR A 261 22.09 -2.10 33.44
N ALA A 262 22.63 -1.29 34.36
CA ALA A 262 23.19 0.02 34.02
C ALA A 262 24.37 -0.12 33.07
N LYS A 263 25.27 -1.09 33.30
CA LYS A 263 26.40 -1.37 32.43
C LYS A 263 25.96 -1.75 31.01
N GLU A 264 24.97 -2.62 30.86
CA GLU A 264 24.43 -3.02 29.54
C GLU A 264 23.80 -1.84 28.80
N LEU A 265 22.95 -1.05 29.47
CA LEU A 265 22.31 0.11 28.84
C LEU A 265 23.36 1.14 28.41
N VAL A 266 24.30 1.48 29.29
CA VAL A 266 25.37 2.46 29.00
C VAL A 266 26.27 1.97 27.87
N ALA A 267 26.64 0.67 27.84
CA ALA A 267 27.43 0.10 26.77
C ALA A 267 26.68 0.19 25.43
N ASN A 268 25.41 -0.20 25.41
CA ASN A 268 24.55 -0.09 24.23
C ASN A 268 24.47 1.35 23.73
N VAL A 269 24.19 2.32 24.61
CA VAL A 269 24.12 3.74 24.26
C VAL A 269 25.44 4.26 23.70
N LYS A 270 26.58 3.93 24.31
CA LYS A 270 27.90 4.38 23.85
C LYS A 270 28.23 3.83 22.47
N GLN A 271 27.88 2.57 22.20
CA GLN A 271 28.02 1.98 20.88
C GLN A 271 27.15 2.72 19.86
N ARG A 272 25.87 2.94 20.19
CA ARG A 272 24.92 3.63 19.29
C ARG A 272 25.32 5.07 19.02
N ALA A 273 25.87 5.77 20.01
CA ALA A 273 26.33 7.15 19.87
C ALA A 273 27.46 7.32 18.85
N ALA A 274 28.26 6.29 18.60
CA ALA A 274 29.31 6.34 17.59
C ALA A 274 28.75 6.51 16.16
N TRP A 275 27.50 6.11 15.91
CA TRP A 275 26.86 6.17 14.59
C TRP A 275 26.08 7.46 14.31
N PHE A 276 26.11 8.42 15.24
CA PHE A 276 25.40 9.68 15.09
C PHE A 276 26.35 10.88 15.20
N GLN A 277 26.01 11.96 14.50
CA GLN A 277 26.80 13.21 14.50
C GLN A 277 26.68 14.00 15.81
N THR A 278 25.74 13.63 16.69
CA THR A 278 25.41 14.35 17.92
C THR A 278 25.44 13.39 19.11
N PRO A 279 25.74 13.89 20.33
CA PRO A 279 25.70 13.06 21.53
C PRO A 279 24.26 12.82 22.03
N TYR A 280 23.23 13.07 21.21
CA TYR A 280 21.81 12.95 21.58
C TYR A 280 21.22 11.68 20.95
N ILE A 281 20.89 10.71 21.80
CA ILE A 281 20.52 9.36 21.36
C ILE A 281 19.06 9.10 21.68
N LEU A 282 18.28 8.80 20.63
CA LEU A 282 16.95 8.24 20.78
C LEU A 282 17.09 6.75 21.12
N TRP A 283 16.61 6.37 22.30
CA TRP A 283 16.64 4.99 22.76
C TRP A 283 15.20 4.46 22.88
N PRO A 284 14.72 3.67 21.90
CA PRO A 284 13.37 3.14 21.94
C PRO A 284 13.24 2.14 23.08
N TRP A 285 12.32 2.40 24.00
CA TRP A 285 11.99 1.46 25.07
C TRP A 285 10.62 0.85 24.79
N GLY A 286 10.61 -0.33 24.19
CA GLY A 286 9.40 -0.96 23.67
C GLY A 286 9.72 -2.03 22.64
N CYS A 287 8.67 -2.72 22.21
CA CYS A 287 8.63 -3.70 21.14
C CYS A 287 7.15 -4.07 20.92
N ASP A 288 6.88 -5.09 20.12
CA ASP A 288 5.55 -5.64 19.89
C ASP A 288 4.83 -5.94 21.21
N LYS A 289 3.63 -5.37 21.35
CA LYS A 289 2.67 -5.71 22.40
C LYS A 289 3.21 -5.46 23.81
N GLN A 290 4.29 -4.69 23.96
CA GLN A 290 4.88 -4.36 25.26
C GLN A 290 3.99 -3.36 26.03
N PHE A 291 4.32 -3.09 27.29
CA PHE A 291 3.56 -2.18 28.16
C PHE A 291 2.11 -2.57 28.47
N PHE A 292 1.65 -3.78 28.14
CA PHE A 292 0.34 -4.28 28.59
C PHE A 292 0.24 -4.33 30.13
N ASN A 293 1.37 -4.36 30.82
CA ASN A 293 1.46 -4.02 32.24
C ASN A 293 2.55 -2.95 32.42
N ALA A 294 2.18 -1.68 32.21
CA ALA A 294 3.09 -0.56 32.33
C ALA A 294 3.65 -0.39 33.76
N SER A 295 2.90 -0.83 34.78
CA SER A 295 3.32 -0.71 36.18
C SER A 295 4.63 -1.47 36.45
N VAL A 296 4.70 -2.73 36.00
CA VAL A 296 5.90 -3.55 36.13
C VAL A 296 7.05 -2.99 35.29
N GLN A 297 6.78 -2.49 34.08
CA GLN A 297 7.81 -1.88 33.23
C GLN A 297 8.44 -0.66 33.92
N PHE A 298 7.62 0.32 34.34
CA PHE A 298 8.13 1.54 34.98
C PHE A 298 8.73 1.28 36.36
N ALA A 299 8.19 0.35 37.16
CA ALA A 299 8.74 0.01 38.48
C ALA A 299 10.21 -0.49 38.41
N ASN A 300 10.61 -1.07 37.29
CA ASN A 300 11.98 -1.54 37.07
C ASN A 300 12.86 -0.49 36.37
N MET A 301 12.32 0.26 35.42
CA MET A 301 13.09 1.28 34.70
C MET A 301 13.37 2.52 35.55
N ASP A 302 12.43 2.96 36.40
CA ASP A 302 12.60 4.14 37.27
C ASP A 302 13.89 4.08 38.13
N PRO A 303 14.12 3.06 38.97
CA PRO A 303 15.35 2.98 39.77
C PRO A 303 16.61 2.84 38.91
N LEU A 304 16.51 2.19 37.74
CA LEU A 304 17.65 2.06 36.81
C LEU A 304 18.09 3.41 36.25
N LEU A 305 17.13 4.25 35.81
CA LEU A 305 17.45 5.58 35.30
C LEU A 305 18.03 6.48 36.40
N ASP A 306 17.46 6.44 37.61
CA ASP A 306 17.97 7.17 38.77
C ASP A 306 19.42 6.76 39.11
N HIS A 307 19.69 5.45 39.06
CA HIS A 307 21.00 4.88 39.32
C HIS A 307 22.06 5.25 38.27
N ILE A 308 21.67 5.34 36.98
CA ILE A 308 22.55 5.85 35.93
C ILE A 308 22.81 7.36 36.14
N ASN A 309 21.76 8.14 36.38
CA ASN A 309 21.87 9.60 36.50
C ASN A 309 22.68 10.06 37.71
N SER A 310 22.55 9.36 38.86
CA SER A 310 23.37 9.62 40.05
C SER A 310 24.88 9.41 39.83
N ARG A 311 25.26 8.67 38.77
CA ARG A 311 26.65 8.43 38.35
C ARG A 311 26.94 8.95 36.94
N SER A 312 26.15 9.91 36.47
CA SER A 312 26.24 10.42 35.09
C SER A 312 27.62 10.98 34.74
N GLN A 313 28.32 11.59 35.70
CA GLN A 313 29.69 12.08 35.52
C GLN A 313 30.70 10.95 35.31
N GLU A 314 30.57 9.85 36.05
CA GLU A 314 31.42 8.66 35.94
C GLU A 314 31.12 7.89 34.65
N LEU A 315 29.83 7.69 34.36
CA LEU A 315 29.38 6.91 33.21
C LEU A 315 29.49 7.71 31.90
N GLY A 316 29.54 9.03 31.95
CA GLY A 316 29.54 9.92 30.78
C GLY A 316 28.19 9.94 30.05
N VAL A 317 27.11 9.54 30.73
CA VAL A 317 25.77 9.37 30.16
C VAL A 317 24.74 9.94 31.13
N SER A 318 23.81 10.73 30.61
CA SER A 318 22.59 11.13 31.32
C SER A 318 21.37 10.61 30.55
N VAL A 319 20.39 10.09 31.29
CA VAL A 319 19.21 9.43 30.73
C VAL A 319 17.94 10.14 31.19
N GLU A 320 16.97 10.32 30.30
CA GLU A 320 15.66 10.88 30.65
C GLU A 320 14.55 10.17 29.88
N TYR A 321 13.38 10.02 30.51
CA TYR A 321 12.18 9.67 29.74
C TYR A 321 11.81 10.81 28.82
N ALA A 322 11.50 10.45 27.58
CA ALA A 322 11.24 11.40 26.53
C ALA A 322 10.07 10.96 25.65
N THR A 323 9.38 11.94 25.09
CA THR A 323 8.54 11.76 23.92
C THR A 323 9.39 11.94 22.65
N LEU A 324 8.81 11.67 21.48
CA LEU A 324 9.52 11.88 20.21
C LEU A 324 9.74 13.39 19.97
N GLY A 325 8.79 14.21 20.38
CA GLY A 325 8.91 15.66 20.33
C GLY A 325 9.96 16.24 21.26
N ASP A 326 10.26 15.63 22.40
CA ASP A 326 11.38 16.05 23.26
C ASP A 326 12.73 15.84 22.54
N TYR A 327 12.92 14.67 21.92
CA TYR A 327 14.13 14.33 21.18
C TYR A 327 14.36 15.27 19.98
N PHE A 328 13.37 15.44 19.11
CA PHE A 328 13.55 16.26 17.91
C PHE A 328 13.70 17.75 18.23
N ARG A 329 13.03 18.28 19.28
CA ARG A 329 13.27 19.65 19.74
C ARG A 329 14.69 19.83 20.26
N ALA A 330 15.22 18.85 21.00
CA ALA A 330 16.60 18.89 21.49
C ALA A 330 17.61 18.86 20.33
N LEU A 331 17.39 18.01 19.32
CA LEU A 331 18.23 17.99 18.11
C LEU A 331 18.16 19.31 17.34
N HIS A 332 16.96 19.84 17.12
CA HIS A 332 16.77 21.10 16.39
C HIS A 332 17.48 22.27 17.09
N ALA A 333 17.47 22.29 18.43
CA ALA A 333 18.15 23.32 19.22
C ALA A 333 19.68 23.33 19.05
N LEU A 334 20.29 22.24 18.54
CA LEU A 334 21.73 22.21 18.23
C LEU A 334 22.09 23.06 16.98
N ASN A 335 21.09 23.44 16.18
CA ASN A 335 21.24 24.25 14.96
C ASN A 335 22.31 23.69 13.99
N ILE A 336 22.27 22.38 13.77
CA ILE A 336 23.18 21.65 12.90
C ILE A 336 22.61 21.60 11.48
N SER A 337 23.50 21.75 10.49
CA SER A 337 23.16 21.51 9.08
C SER A 337 23.30 20.04 8.74
N TRP A 338 22.27 19.46 8.13
CA TRP A 338 22.22 18.04 7.79
C TRP A 338 22.43 17.80 6.29
N ALA A 339 22.96 16.63 5.93
CA ALA A 339 23.04 16.20 4.54
C ALA A 339 21.63 16.06 3.94
N VAL A 340 21.53 16.21 2.61
CA VAL A 340 20.26 16.06 1.88
C VAL A 340 20.23 14.72 1.16
N TYR A 341 19.21 13.92 1.41
CA TYR A 341 18.91 12.70 0.66
C TYR A 341 17.88 13.01 -0.43
N ASN A 342 18.31 13.00 -1.69
CA ASN A 342 17.53 13.52 -2.82
C ASN A 342 16.85 12.40 -3.62
N HIS A 343 15.53 12.44 -3.72
CA HIS A 343 14.70 11.78 -4.73
C HIS A 343 14.87 10.26 -4.84
N HIS A 344 15.41 9.63 -3.80
CA HIS A 344 15.55 8.19 -3.67
C HIS A 344 14.64 7.69 -2.57
N ASP A 345 14.22 6.45 -2.70
CA ASP A 345 13.56 5.69 -1.64
C ASP A 345 14.55 4.69 -1.03
N PHE A 346 14.04 3.85 -0.13
CA PHE A 346 14.77 2.78 0.54
C PHE A 346 14.15 1.41 0.17
N LEU A 347 13.76 1.25 -1.10
CA LEU A 347 13.19 0.02 -1.66
C LEU A 347 14.13 -0.61 -2.71
N PRO A 348 14.26 -1.95 -2.76
CA PRO A 348 13.65 -2.94 -1.87
C PRO A 348 14.37 -3.05 -0.52
N TYR A 349 13.65 -3.47 0.52
CA TYR A 349 14.23 -3.79 1.83
C TYR A 349 14.82 -5.19 1.83
N SER A 350 16.04 -5.32 2.37
CA SER A 350 16.64 -6.60 2.74
C SER A 350 17.14 -6.51 4.17
N SER A 351 16.70 -7.43 5.03
CA SER A 351 17.16 -7.48 6.42
C SER A 351 18.55 -8.10 6.53
N GLU A 352 18.92 -8.96 5.58
CA GLU A 352 20.13 -9.77 5.57
C GLU A 352 20.50 -10.16 4.11
N PRO A 353 21.71 -10.69 3.84
CA PRO A 353 22.17 -10.98 2.47
C PRO A 353 21.28 -11.88 1.61
N PHE A 354 20.51 -12.78 2.21
CA PHE A 354 19.63 -13.73 1.51
C PHE A 354 18.14 -13.55 1.85
N ALA A 355 17.78 -12.45 2.50
CA ALA A 355 16.41 -12.16 2.95
C ALA A 355 15.93 -10.83 2.34
N ALA A 356 15.66 -10.83 1.03
CA ALA A 356 15.04 -9.69 0.36
C ALA A 356 13.52 -9.77 0.49
N TRP A 357 12.91 -8.71 1.00
CA TRP A 357 11.49 -8.64 1.32
C TRP A 357 10.74 -8.10 0.10
N THR A 358 10.72 -8.89 -0.97
CA THR A 358 10.04 -8.54 -2.23
C THR A 358 8.88 -9.47 -2.56
N GLY A 359 8.64 -10.51 -1.76
CA GLY A 359 7.50 -11.42 -1.90
C GLY A 359 6.18 -10.73 -1.59
N PHE A 360 6.16 -9.90 -0.55
CA PHE A 360 4.95 -9.17 -0.11
C PHE A 360 4.41 -8.19 -1.16
N TYR A 361 5.21 -7.82 -2.17
CA TYR A 361 4.74 -7.05 -3.31
C TYR A 361 3.59 -7.76 -4.04
N THR A 362 3.55 -9.10 -3.99
CA THR A 362 2.55 -9.93 -4.68
C THR A 362 1.70 -10.81 -3.76
N SER A 363 2.15 -11.09 -2.53
CA SER A 363 1.41 -11.89 -1.54
C SER A 363 -0.05 -11.46 -1.41
N ARG A 364 -0.97 -12.43 -1.37
CA ARG A 364 -2.43 -12.17 -1.30
C ARG A 364 -2.96 -11.17 -2.35
N SER A 365 -2.58 -11.34 -3.61
CA SER A 365 -3.04 -10.48 -4.72
C SER A 365 -4.56 -10.24 -4.80
N MET A 366 -5.39 -11.19 -4.35
CA MET A 366 -6.84 -11.02 -4.25
C MET A 366 -7.25 -9.94 -3.23
N LEU A 367 -6.60 -9.88 -2.06
CA LEU A 367 -6.83 -8.84 -1.05
C LEU A 367 -6.40 -7.47 -1.60
N LYS A 368 -5.20 -7.38 -2.19
CA LYS A 368 -4.70 -6.15 -2.86
C LYS A 368 -5.67 -5.65 -3.93
N GLY A 369 -6.16 -6.55 -4.78
CA GLY A 369 -7.14 -6.22 -5.81
C GLY A 369 -8.50 -5.81 -5.25
N MET A 370 -8.93 -6.38 -4.12
CA MET A 370 -10.16 -5.98 -3.44
C MET A 370 -10.02 -4.60 -2.78
N ALA A 371 -8.90 -4.33 -2.11
CA ALA A 371 -8.60 -3.02 -1.50
C ALA A 371 -8.67 -1.89 -2.53
N ARG A 372 -8.05 -2.06 -3.72
CA ARG A 372 -8.15 -1.05 -4.80
C ARG A 372 -9.56 -0.84 -5.33
N ARG A 373 -10.36 -1.90 -5.45
CA ARG A 373 -11.78 -1.77 -5.84
C ARG A 373 -12.62 -1.10 -4.76
N ALA A 374 -12.31 -1.37 -3.49
CA ALA A 374 -12.97 -0.76 -2.35
C ALA A 374 -12.68 0.75 -2.29
N SER A 375 -11.41 1.13 -2.43
CA SER A 375 -10.98 2.53 -2.53
C SER A 375 -11.65 3.27 -3.70
N ALA A 376 -11.62 2.70 -4.91
CA ALA A 376 -12.29 3.29 -6.07
C ALA A 376 -13.81 3.42 -5.90
N LEU A 377 -14.46 2.42 -5.28
CA LEU A 377 -15.89 2.47 -4.99
C LEU A 377 -16.21 3.51 -3.90
N LEU A 378 -15.35 3.64 -2.90
CA LEU A 378 -15.47 4.65 -1.85
C LEU A 378 -15.43 6.05 -2.44
N TYR A 379 -14.42 6.36 -3.25
CA TYR A 379 -14.31 7.64 -3.95
C TYR A 379 -15.54 7.94 -4.81
N ALA A 380 -16.02 6.95 -5.56
CA ALA A 380 -17.26 7.08 -6.35
C ALA A 380 -18.51 7.27 -5.48
N GLY A 381 -18.60 6.58 -4.35
CA GLY A 381 -19.69 6.69 -3.40
C GLY A 381 -19.75 8.06 -2.71
N GLU A 382 -18.61 8.55 -2.21
CA GLU A 382 -18.50 9.85 -1.56
C GLU A 382 -18.81 10.97 -2.55
N SER A 383 -18.20 10.98 -3.73
CA SER A 383 -18.47 12.01 -4.76
C SER A 383 -19.93 12.00 -5.22
N MET A 384 -20.52 10.82 -5.45
CA MET A 384 -21.93 10.69 -5.82
C MET A 384 -22.86 11.17 -4.71
N PHE A 385 -22.56 10.82 -3.46
CA PHE A 385 -23.32 11.25 -2.28
C PHE A 385 -23.22 12.77 -2.09
N THR A 386 -22.03 13.34 -2.10
CA THR A 386 -21.81 14.79 -2.02
C THR A 386 -22.59 15.52 -3.12
N ARG A 387 -22.56 15.00 -4.35
CA ARG A 387 -23.31 15.59 -5.46
C ARG A 387 -24.81 15.48 -5.29
N TYR A 388 -25.30 14.37 -4.71
CA TYR A 388 -26.70 14.19 -4.39
C TYR A 388 -27.19 15.16 -3.31
N MET A 389 -26.35 15.45 -2.32
CA MET A 389 -26.66 16.37 -1.24
C MET A 389 -26.68 17.86 -1.67
N TRP A 390 -26.30 18.18 -2.91
CA TRP A 390 -26.19 19.57 -3.40
C TRP A 390 -26.94 19.85 -4.72
N PRO A 391 -27.93 20.79 -4.73
CA PRO A 391 -28.53 21.47 -3.57
C PRO A 391 -29.32 20.49 -2.68
N VAL A 392 -29.81 20.95 -1.52
CA VAL A 392 -30.52 20.12 -0.51
C VAL A 392 -31.45 19.11 -1.20
N PRO A 393 -31.26 17.79 -0.99
CA PRO A 393 -32.01 16.79 -1.73
C PRO A 393 -33.47 16.77 -1.28
N HIS A 394 -34.37 16.48 -2.22
CA HIS A 394 -35.80 16.28 -1.96
C HIS A 394 -36.19 14.79 -1.84
N GLY A 395 -35.21 13.87 -1.85
CA GLY A 395 -35.43 12.43 -1.77
C GLY A 395 -35.54 11.90 -0.34
N ALA A 396 -35.75 10.58 -0.22
CA ALA A 396 -36.02 9.89 1.05
C ALA A 396 -34.76 9.31 1.73
N LEU A 397 -33.61 9.37 1.05
CA LEU A 397 -32.33 8.91 1.62
C LEU A 397 -31.98 9.66 2.92
N ASP A 398 -31.87 8.93 4.04
CA ASP A 398 -31.36 9.45 5.30
C ASP A 398 -29.86 9.76 5.21
N PRO A 399 -29.44 11.04 5.34
CA PRO A 399 -28.04 11.42 5.29
C PRO A 399 -27.21 10.81 6.42
N THR A 400 -27.79 10.60 7.60
CA THR A 400 -27.08 10.06 8.76
C THR A 400 -26.69 8.62 8.51
N TRP A 401 -27.65 7.80 8.07
CA TRP A 401 -27.39 6.43 7.65
C TRP A 401 -26.34 6.36 6.54
N ALA A 402 -26.46 7.21 5.50
CA ALA A 402 -25.51 7.21 4.39
C ALA A 402 -24.07 7.56 4.84
N LEU A 403 -23.90 8.57 5.70
CA LEU A 403 -22.60 8.92 6.27
C LEU A 403 -22.00 7.75 7.07
N GLN A 404 -22.82 7.02 7.84
CA GLN A 404 -22.35 5.82 8.56
C GLN A 404 -21.87 4.71 7.62
N GLN A 405 -22.57 4.47 6.51
CA GLN A 405 -22.15 3.48 5.51
C GLN A 405 -20.86 3.89 4.79
N LEU A 406 -20.69 5.18 4.47
CA LEU A 406 -19.45 5.71 3.91
C LEU A 406 -18.30 5.56 4.91
N GLN A 407 -18.52 5.95 6.17
CA GLN A 407 -17.54 5.83 7.24
C GLN A 407 -17.09 4.38 7.45
N GLN A 408 -18.01 3.41 7.40
CA GLN A 408 -17.65 2.00 7.51
C GLN A 408 -16.65 1.58 6.42
N LEU A 409 -16.86 2.02 5.17
CA LEU A 409 -15.92 1.73 4.10
C LEU A 409 -14.61 2.54 4.22
N ARG A 410 -14.67 3.80 4.68
CA ARG A 410 -13.46 4.60 4.97
C ARG A 410 -12.57 3.91 6.00
N TRP A 411 -13.15 3.40 7.09
CA TRP A 411 -12.42 2.65 8.11
C TRP A 411 -11.86 1.35 7.57
N ALA A 412 -12.61 0.58 6.78
CA ALA A 412 -12.11 -0.67 6.21
C ALA A 412 -10.99 -0.45 5.18
N VAL A 413 -11.10 0.59 4.33
CA VAL A 413 -10.02 0.96 3.39
C VAL A 413 -8.80 1.46 4.15
N SER A 414 -8.98 2.21 5.25
CA SER A 414 -7.87 2.70 6.07
C SER A 414 -7.18 1.58 6.84
N GLU A 415 -7.96 0.68 7.44
CA GLU A 415 -7.49 -0.49 8.19
C GLU A 415 -6.60 -1.39 7.31
N VAL A 416 -7.06 -1.71 6.09
CA VAL A 416 -6.29 -2.59 5.20
C VAL A 416 -4.98 -1.97 4.74
N GLN A 417 -4.72 -0.68 4.93
CA GLN A 417 -3.41 -0.10 4.60
C GLN A 417 -2.30 -0.48 5.59
N HIS A 418 -2.63 -1.08 6.75
CA HIS A 418 -1.65 -1.53 7.74
C HIS A 418 -0.57 -2.42 7.09
N HIS A 419 0.64 -2.35 7.62
CA HIS A 419 1.81 -3.01 7.04
C HIS A 419 1.82 -4.54 7.13
N ASP A 420 0.86 -5.17 7.79
CA ASP A 420 0.59 -6.61 7.64
C ASP A 420 -0.68 -6.96 6.86
N ALA A 421 -1.48 -5.96 6.52
CA ALA A 421 -2.74 -6.13 5.83
C ALA A 421 -2.56 -6.11 4.30
N ILE A 422 -2.37 -4.93 3.70
CA ILE A 422 -2.23 -4.79 2.24
C ILE A 422 -1.00 -5.54 1.70
N THR A 423 0.02 -5.72 2.52
CA THR A 423 1.24 -6.49 2.23
C THR A 423 0.95 -7.98 2.11
N GLY A 424 -0.10 -8.47 2.77
CA GLY A 424 -0.51 -9.86 2.75
C GLY A 424 0.35 -10.77 3.64
N THR A 425 0.88 -10.22 4.74
CA THR A 425 1.79 -10.90 5.66
C THR A 425 1.12 -11.35 6.98
N GLU A 426 -0.16 -11.05 7.13
CA GLU A 426 -1.04 -11.50 8.20
C GLU A 426 -1.36 -13.01 8.16
N SER A 427 -1.95 -13.53 9.24
CA SER A 427 -2.48 -14.89 9.29
C SER A 427 -3.79 -15.05 8.50
N PRO A 428 -4.15 -16.25 8.02
CA PRO A 428 -5.38 -16.44 7.23
C PRO A 428 -6.67 -15.92 7.88
N LYS A 429 -6.81 -16.03 9.21
CA LYS A 429 -7.99 -15.51 9.92
C LYS A 429 -8.08 -13.98 9.89
N VAL A 430 -6.93 -13.30 9.93
CA VAL A 430 -6.85 -11.83 9.88
C VAL A 430 -7.11 -11.34 8.46
N ARG A 431 -6.61 -12.07 7.44
CA ARG A 431 -7.00 -11.85 6.04
C ARG A 431 -8.52 -11.85 5.89
N ASP A 432 -9.17 -12.86 6.45
CA ASP A 432 -10.62 -13.03 6.31
C ASP A 432 -11.39 -11.89 6.97
N MET A 433 -10.92 -11.39 8.12
CA MET A 433 -11.43 -10.16 8.75
C MET A 433 -11.34 -8.96 7.81
N TYR A 434 -10.18 -8.67 7.19
CA TYR A 434 -10.06 -7.55 6.25
C TYR A 434 -10.98 -7.70 5.04
N MET A 435 -11.06 -8.91 4.46
CA MET A 435 -11.93 -9.21 3.32
C MET A 435 -13.41 -8.99 3.68
N GLU A 436 -13.83 -9.39 4.88
CA GLU A 436 -15.19 -9.19 5.39
C GLU A 436 -15.52 -7.71 5.61
N HIS A 437 -14.61 -6.96 6.27
CA HIS A 437 -14.78 -5.53 6.50
C HIS A 437 -14.91 -4.75 5.18
N LEU A 438 -14.01 -5.03 4.21
CA LEU A 438 -14.08 -4.44 2.87
C LEU A 438 -15.38 -4.84 2.15
N ALA A 439 -15.76 -6.12 2.15
CA ALA A 439 -16.98 -6.58 1.47
C ALA A 439 -18.23 -5.87 2.01
N THR A 440 -18.33 -5.80 3.33
CA THR A 440 -19.47 -5.20 4.03
C THR A 440 -19.55 -3.70 3.76
N GLY A 441 -18.43 -2.96 3.90
CA GLY A 441 -18.39 -1.54 3.57
C GLY A 441 -18.72 -1.26 2.10
N MET A 442 -18.17 -2.05 1.17
CA MET A 442 -18.50 -1.93 -0.25
C MET A 442 -19.99 -2.18 -0.52
N GLN A 443 -20.62 -3.10 0.20
CA GLN A 443 -22.06 -3.34 0.09
C GLN A 443 -22.87 -2.14 0.60
N GLY A 444 -22.48 -1.55 1.73
CA GLY A 444 -23.09 -0.33 2.27
C GLY A 444 -23.07 0.81 1.25
N VAL A 445 -21.91 1.08 0.64
CA VAL A 445 -21.78 2.13 -0.38
C VAL A 445 -22.56 1.84 -1.65
N ARG A 446 -22.60 0.58 -2.11
CA ARG A 446 -23.47 0.21 -3.25
C ARG A 446 -24.94 0.46 -2.96
N LYS A 447 -25.41 0.19 -1.73
CA LYS A 447 -26.79 0.49 -1.32
C LYS A 447 -27.07 1.99 -1.39
N ILE A 448 -26.16 2.84 -0.88
CA ILE A 448 -26.27 4.30 -1.00
C ILE A 448 -26.40 4.71 -2.47
N MET A 449 -25.46 4.29 -3.31
CA MET A 449 -25.46 4.67 -4.74
C MET A 449 -26.75 4.21 -5.43
N SER A 450 -27.27 3.03 -5.07
CA SER A 450 -28.51 2.48 -5.61
C SER A 450 -29.73 3.30 -5.15
N SER A 451 -29.80 3.66 -3.87
CA SER A 451 -30.85 4.53 -3.33
C SER A 451 -30.87 5.90 -4.00
N ILE A 452 -29.71 6.51 -4.23
CA ILE A 452 -29.60 7.79 -4.96
C ILE A 452 -30.19 7.69 -6.38
N VAL A 453 -29.91 6.59 -7.09
CA VAL A 453 -30.46 6.36 -8.44
C VAL A 453 -31.97 6.16 -8.39
N LEU A 454 -32.47 5.38 -7.43
CA LEU A 454 -33.90 5.09 -7.28
C LEU A 454 -34.71 6.32 -6.88
N ASP A 455 -34.23 7.15 -5.95
CA ASP A 455 -34.90 8.38 -5.53
C ASP A 455 -35.12 9.31 -6.73
N LYS A 456 -34.10 9.48 -7.58
CA LYS A 456 -34.24 10.29 -8.79
C LYS A 456 -35.20 9.69 -9.81
N PHE A 457 -35.25 8.36 -9.92
CA PHE A 457 -36.21 7.71 -10.80
C PHE A 457 -37.65 7.87 -10.30
N GLN A 458 -37.88 7.73 -9.00
CA GLN A 458 -39.19 7.97 -8.39
C GLN A 458 -39.64 9.43 -8.56
N LEU A 459 -38.77 10.41 -8.33
CA LEU A 459 -39.08 11.83 -8.57
C LEU A 459 -39.45 12.11 -10.03
N ARG A 460 -38.81 11.44 -11.00
CA ARG A 460 -39.17 11.55 -12.41
C ARG A 460 -40.52 10.89 -12.73
N MET A 461 -40.83 9.76 -12.11
CA MET A 461 -42.13 9.10 -12.28
C MET A 461 -43.26 9.90 -11.65
N THR A 462 -43.08 10.45 -10.45
CA THR A 462 -44.09 11.29 -9.80
C THR A 462 -44.33 12.59 -10.58
N ALA A 463 -43.27 13.23 -11.11
CA ALA A 463 -43.40 14.38 -12.00
C ALA A 463 -44.18 14.04 -13.28
N ARG A 464 -43.85 12.92 -13.94
CA ARG A 464 -44.58 12.45 -15.14
C ARG A 464 -46.03 12.05 -14.84
N ALA A 465 -46.30 11.46 -13.68
CA ALA A 465 -47.65 11.11 -13.26
C ALA A 465 -48.48 12.36 -12.94
N ALA A 466 -47.86 13.42 -12.40
CA ALA A 466 -48.50 14.72 -12.19
C ALA A 466 -48.77 15.48 -13.51
N GLU A 467 -47.98 15.21 -14.57
CA GLU A 467 -48.18 15.78 -15.91
C GLU A 467 -49.13 14.96 -16.80
N SER A 468 -49.46 13.72 -16.43
CA SER A 468 -50.19 12.77 -17.26
C SER A 468 -51.53 12.34 -16.63
N GLU A 469 -52.44 13.30 -16.41
CA GLU A 469 -53.88 13.03 -16.27
C GLU A 469 -54.58 12.87 -17.64
N VAL A 470 -54.01 12.12 -18.59
CA VAL A 470 -54.66 11.88 -19.91
C VAL A 470 -54.33 10.47 -20.43
N TRP A 471 -55.31 9.57 -20.26
CA TRP A 471 -55.59 8.33 -21.03
C TRP A 471 -54.58 7.17 -21.03
N SER A 472 -54.98 6.06 -20.41
CA SER A 472 -54.37 4.73 -20.57
C SER A 472 -55.27 3.88 -21.47
N GLU A 473 -54.80 3.49 -22.67
CA GLU A 473 -55.44 2.41 -23.43
C GLU A 473 -55.08 1.03 -22.82
N PRO A 474 -56.05 0.13 -22.64
CA PRO A 474 -55.80 -1.23 -22.15
C PRO A 474 -55.49 -2.16 -23.33
N GLY A 475 -54.24 -2.63 -23.44
CA GLY A 475 -53.93 -3.71 -24.40
C GLY A 475 -52.51 -3.78 -24.91
N SER A 476 -51.50 -3.85 -24.04
CA SER A 476 -50.18 -4.33 -24.48
C SER A 476 -49.73 -5.50 -23.62
N ASN A 477 -49.42 -6.63 -24.27
CA ASN A 477 -48.79 -7.79 -23.66
C ASN A 477 -47.56 -7.36 -22.85
N PRO A 478 -47.28 -8.00 -21.70
CA PRO A 478 -46.08 -7.71 -20.93
C PRO A 478 -44.86 -8.04 -21.81
N ARG A 479 -44.19 -7.00 -22.31
CA ARG A 479 -42.87 -7.14 -22.92
C ARG A 479 -41.94 -7.75 -21.87
N PRO A 480 -41.00 -8.63 -22.24
CA PRO A 480 -40.02 -9.12 -21.28
C PRO A 480 -39.33 -7.93 -20.59
N ASP A 481 -39.21 -8.00 -19.26
CA ASP A 481 -38.59 -6.94 -18.46
C ASP A 481 -37.17 -6.70 -18.98
N GLY A 482 -36.96 -5.55 -19.63
CA GLY A 482 -35.64 -5.08 -20.01
C GLY A 482 -34.83 -4.64 -18.80
N TYR A 483 -33.56 -4.28 -19.01
CA TYR A 483 -32.72 -3.73 -17.96
C TYR A 483 -32.66 -2.20 -18.03
N SER A 484 -32.55 -1.57 -16.88
CA SER A 484 -32.12 -0.17 -16.76
C SER A 484 -30.74 -0.15 -16.11
N ALA A 485 -29.79 0.54 -16.73
CA ALA A 485 -28.43 0.68 -16.23
C ALA A 485 -28.12 2.15 -15.99
N SER A 486 -27.49 2.45 -14.86
CA SER A 486 -26.95 3.79 -14.57
C SER A 486 -25.45 3.69 -14.41
N VAL A 487 -24.72 4.55 -15.11
CA VAL A 487 -23.26 4.56 -15.09
C VAL A 487 -22.79 5.91 -14.60
N TYR A 488 -22.08 5.93 -13.48
CA TYR A 488 -21.54 7.14 -12.85
C TYR A 488 -20.06 7.31 -13.16
N ASN A 489 -19.65 8.51 -13.53
CA ASN A 489 -18.26 8.92 -13.68
C ASN A 489 -17.86 9.76 -12.45
N PRO A 490 -16.99 9.22 -11.57
CA PRO A 490 -16.53 9.93 -10.39
C PRO A 490 -15.39 10.92 -10.69
N LEU A 491 -14.82 10.92 -11.89
CA LEU A 491 -13.76 11.85 -12.27
C LEU A 491 -14.33 13.23 -12.59
N ALA A 492 -13.52 14.27 -12.44
CA ALA A 492 -13.93 15.66 -12.69
C ALA A 492 -14.03 16.03 -14.18
N TRP A 493 -13.54 15.18 -15.07
CA TRP A 493 -13.58 15.37 -16.53
C TRP A 493 -14.49 14.34 -17.20
N THR A 494 -14.93 14.67 -18.42
CA THR A 494 -15.67 13.72 -19.27
C THR A 494 -14.82 12.50 -19.55
N VAL A 495 -15.46 11.32 -19.55
CA VAL A 495 -14.83 10.04 -19.88
C VAL A 495 -15.62 9.39 -21.00
N THR A 496 -14.92 9.07 -22.08
CA THR A 496 -15.40 8.14 -23.11
C THR A 496 -14.85 6.75 -22.78
N THR A 497 -15.72 5.76 -22.59
CA THR A 497 -15.33 4.39 -22.22
C THR A 497 -16.34 3.35 -22.69
N ILE A 498 -16.00 2.08 -22.55
CA ILE A 498 -16.84 0.94 -22.93
C ILE A 498 -17.32 0.22 -21.68
N VAL A 499 -18.60 0.35 -21.38
CA VAL A 499 -19.24 -0.28 -20.22
C VAL A 499 -19.67 -1.70 -20.60
N THR A 500 -19.29 -2.69 -19.79
CA THR A 500 -19.68 -4.09 -20.01
C THR A 500 -20.78 -4.52 -19.04
N LEU A 501 -21.91 -5.01 -19.55
CA LEU A 501 -23.02 -5.60 -18.79
C LEU A 501 -23.19 -7.08 -19.17
N THR A 502 -23.58 -7.93 -18.22
CA THR A 502 -23.97 -9.32 -18.54
C THR A 502 -25.49 -9.37 -18.80
N ILE A 503 -25.90 -9.92 -19.94
CA ILE A 503 -27.31 -10.07 -20.34
C ILE A 503 -27.62 -11.51 -20.77
N HIS A 504 -28.88 -11.93 -20.67
CA HIS A 504 -29.34 -13.28 -21.05
C HIS A 504 -30.11 -13.32 -22.38
N PHE A 505 -30.05 -12.23 -23.15
CA PHE A 505 -30.72 -12.11 -24.44
C PHE A 505 -29.69 -11.95 -25.56
N PRO A 506 -29.83 -12.67 -26.68
CA PRO A 506 -28.87 -12.59 -27.79
C PRO A 506 -29.03 -11.34 -28.65
N ARG A 507 -30.13 -10.59 -28.50
CA ARG A 507 -30.45 -9.38 -29.27
C ARG A 507 -31.12 -8.35 -28.37
N VAL A 508 -30.59 -7.13 -28.37
CA VAL A 508 -31.13 -6.02 -27.58
C VAL A 508 -31.07 -4.69 -28.34
N SER A 509 -32.01 -3.80 -28.06
CA SER A 509 -31.88 -2.37 -28.31
C SER A 509 -31.35 -1.67 -27.06
N VAL A 510 -30.39 -0.77 -27.25
CA VAL A 510 -29.82 0.05 -26.19
C VAL A 510 -30.10 1.50 -26.53
N THR A 511 -30.80 2.20 -25.64
CA THR A 511 -31.10 3.62 -25.80
C THR A 511 -30.63 4.43 -24.60
N ASP A 512 -30.26 5.68 -24.83
CA ASP A 512 -29.97 6.65 -23.77
C ASP A 512 -31.25 7.15 -23.06
N GLU A 513 -31.09 8.06 -22.10
CA GLU A 513 -32.20 8.70 -21.39
C GLU A 513 -33.19 9.48 -22.28
N MET A 514 -32.79 9.90 -23.49
CA MET A 514 -33.63 10.60 -24.46
C MET A 514 -34.32 9.63 -25.43
N GLY A 515 -34.01 8.34 -25.34
CA GLY A 515 -34.53 7.30 -26.24
C GLY A 515 -33.72 7.14 -27.53
N HIS A 516 -32.58 7.81 -27.67
CA HIS A 516 -31.73 7.66 -28.84
C HIS A 516 -30.93 6.36 -28.79
N PRO A 517 -30.81 5.62 -29.90
CA PRO A 517 -29.97 4.44 -29.97
C PRO A 517 -28.50 4.74 -29.67
N VAL A 518 -27.86 3.89 -28.86
CA VAL A 518 -26.44 4.03 -28.48
C VAL A 518 -25.63 2.91 -29.13
N PRO A 519 -24.43 3.19 -29.68
CA PRO A 519 -23.57 2.14 -30.23
C PRO A 519 -23.26 1.05 -29.19
N ALA A 520 -23.58 -0.18 -29.54
CA ALA A 520 -23.38 -1.34 -28.69
C ALA A 520 -22.85 -2.55 -29.47
N GLN A 521 -22.18 -3.44 -28.74
CA GLN A 521 -21.65 -4.70 -29.24
C GLN A 521 -21.99 -5.82 -28.25
N ILE A 522 -22.46 -6.95 -28.76
CA ILE A 522 -22.73 -8.15 -27.97
C ILE A 522 -21.71 -9.22 -28.34
N GLN A 523 -21.21 -9.93 -27.35
CA GLN A 523 -20.34 -11.09 -27.54
C GLN A 523 -20.60 -12.16 -26.47
N ASN A 524 -20.23 -13.41 -26.74
CA ASN A 524 -20.38 -14.48 -25.75
C ASN A 524 -19.58 -14.17 -24.48
N SER A 525 -20.21 -14.34 -23.32
CA SER A 525 -19.57 -14.04 -22.05
C SER A 525 -18.46 -15.04 -21.73
N THR A 526 -17.43 -14.53 -21.07
CA THR A 526 -16.32 -15.36 -20.56
C THR A 526 -16.56 -15.87 -19.14
N LYS A 527 -17.60 -15.37 -18.48
CA LYS A 527 -17.95 -15.72 -17.09
C LYS A 527 -19.08 -16.74 -17.02
N ASP A 528 -20.07 -16.61 -17.89
CA ASP A 528 -21.26 -17.46 -17.93
C ASP A 528 -21.54 -17.86 -19.38
N LEU A 529 -21.46 -19.16 -19.66
CA LEU A 529 -21.66 -19.71 -21.01
C LEU A 529 -23.10 -19.58 -21.51
N SER A 530 -24.05 -19.33 -20.63
CA SER A 530 -25.46 -19.09 -20.94
C SER A 530 -25.80 -17.60 -21.17
N ALA A 531 -24.81 -16.71 -21.02
CA ALA A 531 -24.99 -15.27 -21.08
C ALA A 531 -24.11 -14.60 -22.13
N TYR A 532 -24.40 -13.33 -22.39
CA TYR A 532 -23.67 -12.47 -23.29
C TYR A 532 -23.10 -11.27 -22.54
N ASP A 533 -21.91 -10.82 -22.95
CA ASP A 533 -21.36 -9.53 -22.55
C ASP A 533 -21.86 -8.47 -23.56
N LEU A 534 -22.63 -7.50 -23.07
CA LEU A 534 -23.05 -6.30 -23.79
C LEU A 534 -22.08 -5.16 -23.49
N LEU A 535 -21.38 -4.70 -24.53
CA LEU A 535 -20.44 -3.59 -24.50
C LEU A 535 -21.14 -2.35 -25.05
N ILE A 536 -21.26 -1.30 -24.24
CA ILE A 536 -21.93 -0.04 -24.59
C ILE A 536 -20.87 1.05 -24.64
N LEU A 537 -20.79 1.77 -25.76
CA LEU A 537 -19.95 2.97 -25.85
C LEU A 537 -20.63 4.10 -25.07
N SER A 538 -19.95 4.64 -24.07
CA SER A 538 -20.50 5.64 -23.15
C SER A 538 -19.61 6.87 -23.09
N VAL A 539 -20.22 8.05 -23.26
CA VAL A 539 -19.59 9.35 -23.01
C VAL A 539 -20.27 9.98 -21.80
N ILE A 540 -19.54 10.05 -20.70
CA ILE A 540 -20.07 10.39 -19.38
C ILE A 540 -19.37 11.65 -18.88
N PRO A 541 -20.07 12.79 -18.75
CA PRO A 541 -19.50 13.99 -18.17
C PRO A 541 -18.93 13.77 -16.77
N GLY A 542 -17.97 14.59 -16.37
CA GLY A 542 -17.37 14.51 -15.03
C GLY A 542 -18.39 14.69 -13.92
N LEU A 543 -18.23 13.94 -12.82
CA LEU A 543 -19.08 13.95 -11.64
C LEU A 543 -20.58 13.80 -11.97
N SER A 544 -20.89 13.01 -13.01
CA SER A 544 -22.24 12.85 -13.55
C SER A 544 -22.51 11.39 -13.89
N TYR A 545 -23.77 11.08 -14.24
CA TYR A 545 -24.18 9.75 -14.68
C TYR A 545 -24.95 9.81 -15.99
N ARG A 546 -24.93 8.69 -16.71
CA ARG A 546 -25.79 8.40 -17.87
C ARG A 546 -26.72 7.24 -17.55
N HIS A 547 -27.90 7.24 -18.16
CA HIS A 547 -28.84 6.13 -18.04
C HIS A 547 -29.04 5.44 -19.38
N TYR A 548 -29.08 4.13 -19.33
CA TYR A 548 -29.32 3.30 -20.50
C TYR A 548 -30.50 2.38 -20.24
N ARG A 549 -31.37 2.25 -21.24
CA ARG A 549 -32.43 1.25 -21.29
C ARG A 549 -32.02 0.16 -22.27
N VAL A 550 -32.07 -1.08 -21.82
CA VAL A 550 -31.70 -2.28 -22.59
C VAL A 550 -32.94 -3.15 -22.75
N MET A 551 -33.51 -3.22 -23.94
CA MET A 551 -34.72 -4.00 -24.20
C MET A 551 -34.41 -5.20 -25.13
N PRO A 552 -34.92 -6.40 -24.83
CA PRO A 552 -34.86 -7.52 -25.78
C PRO A 552 -35.59 -7.18 -27.08
N THR A 553 -35.02 -7.54 -28.22
CA THR A 553 -35.65 -7.35 -29.54
C THR A 553 -35.62 -8.61 -30.38
N THR A 554 -36.61 -8.78 -31.25
CA THR A 554 -36.64 -9.85 -32.26
C THR A 554 -35.86 -9.47 -33.51
N GLU A 555 -35.88 -8.18 -33.87
CA GLU A 555 -35.23 -7.61 -35.04
C GLU A 555 -33.78 -7.17 -34.76
N ALA A 556 -32.96 -7.21 -35.81
CA ALA A 556 -31.60 -6.68 -35.77
C ALA A 556 -31.65 -5.15 -35.67
N GLN A 557 -30.81 -4.59 -34.80
CA GLN A 557 -30.71 -3.15 -34.58
C GLN A 557 -29.40 -2.65 -35.19
N GLU A 558 -29.42 -1.59 -36.01
CA GLU A 558 -28.20 -1.08 -36.66
C GLU A 558 -27.15 -0.61 -35.63
N ALA A 559 -27.61 -0.07 -34.51
CA ALA A 559 -26.75 0.42 -33.43
C ALA A 559 -26.12 -0.71 -32.58
N THR A 560 -26.69 -1.92 -32.59
CA THR A 560 -26.22 -3.05 -31.78
C THR A 560 -25.70 -4.18 -32.66
N THR A 561 -24.40 -4.45 -32.58
CA THR A 561 -23.74 -5.47 -33.43
C THR A 561 -23.37 -6.74 -32.67
N MET A 562 -23.48 -7.90 -33.32
CA MET A 562 -22.97 -9.17 -32.77
C MET A 562 -21.52 -9.38 -33.21
N ALA A 563 -20.64 -9.65 -32.26
CA ALA A 563 -19.25 -9.97 -32.56
C ALA A 563 -19.10 -11.38 -33.16
N THR A 564 -18.12 -11.54 -34.04
CA THR A 564 -17.77 -12.82 -34.67
C THR A 564 -16.54 -13.41 -34.00
N THR A 565 -16.56 -14.71 -33.72
CA THR A 565 -15.45 -15.40 -33.05
C THR A 565 -14.68 -16.27 -34.03
N LEU A 566 -13.37 -16.02 -34.16
CA LEU A 566 -12.43 -16.84 -34.90
C LEU A 566 -11.62 -17.68 -33.91
N ARG A 567 -11.65 -19.00 -34.07
CA ARG A 567 -10.92 -19.94 -33.21
C ARG A 567 -9.69 -20.48 -33.93
N PHE A 568 -8.56 -20.49 -33.22
CA PHE A 568 -7.29 -21.02 -33.71
C PHE A 568 -6.99 -22.37 -33.05
N LYS A 569 -6.32 -23.26 -33.79
CA LYS A 569 -5.91 -24.57 -33.24
C LYS A 569 -4.93 -24.38 -32.08
N SER A 570 -4.99 -25.30 -31.12
CA SER A 570 -4.02 -25.39 -30.03
C SER A 570 -2.59 -25.53 -30.57
N LYS A 571 -1.63 -24.81 -29.99
CA LYS A 571 -0.22 -24.83 -30.37
C LYS A 571 0.66 -25.24 -29.21
N LEU A 572 1.62 -26.14 -29.47
CA LEU A 572 2.63 -26.58 -28.50
C LEU A 572 3.79 -25.58 -28.45
N ARG A 573 4.34 -25.34 -27.25
CA ARG A 573 5.41 -24.36 -26.94
C ARG A 573 6.73 -24.45 -27.77
N ARG A 574 6.88 -25.36 -28.72
CA ARG A 574 8.13 -25.53 -29.49
C ARG A 574 7.94 -25.72 -30.99
N HIS A 575 6.75 -25.50 -31.54
CA HIS A 575 6.56 -25.50 -32.98
C HIS A 575 6.87 -24.12 -33.58
N SER A 576 8.15 -23.81 -33.75
CA SER A 576 8.63 -22.80 -34.69
C SER A 576 9.19 -23.54 -35.90
N SER A 577 8.46 -23.59 -37.01
CA SER A 577 9.04 -23.96 -38.29
C SER A 577 9.76 -22.74 -38.87
N SER A 578 10.93 -22.94 -39.47
CA SER A 578 11.75 -21.90 -40.11
C SER A 578 11.15 -21.31 -41.39
N GLN A 579 9.84 -21.46 -41.60
CA GLN A 579 9.12 -20.87 -42.73
C GLN A 579 8.60 -19.47 -42.37
N LYS A 580 8.31 -18.66 -43.40
CA LYS A 580 7.71 -17.32 -43.24
C LYS A 580 6.54 -17.37 -42.24
N LYS A 581 6.69 -16.66 -41.12
CA LYS A 581 5.68 -16.62 -40.04
C LYS A 581 4.34 -16.16 -40.58
N ARG A 582 3.27 -16.89 -40.26
CA ARG A 582 1.90 -16.50 -40.61
C ARG A 582 1.34 -15.61 -39.52
N LEU A 583 1.25 -14.30 -39.78
CA LEU A 583 0.73 -13.34 -38.81
C LEU A 583 -0.77 -13.14 -38.98
N VAL A 584 -1.50 -13.03 -37.87
CA VAL A 584 -2.85 -12.47 -37.82
C VAL A 584 -2.80 -11.10 -37.17
N THR A 585 -3.45 -10.13 -37.79
CA THR A 585 -3.47 -8.74 -37.33
C THR A 585 -4.81 -8.42 -36.68
N MET A 586 -4.74 -7.61 -35.63
CA MET A 586 -5.83 -6.84 -35.08
C MET A 586 -5.40 -5.39 -35.10
N ALA A 587 -6.22 -4.52 -35.64
CA ALA A 587 -5.90 -3.10 -35.74
C ALA A 587 -7.08 -2.28 -35.25
N ASN A 588 -6.76 -1.20 -34.55
CA ASN A 588 -7.64 -0.05 -34.37
C ASN A 588 -6.98 1.18 -35.03
N ASP A 589 -7.50 2.37 -34.73
CA ASP A 589 -7.03 3.63 -35.32
C ASP A 589 -5.63 4.05 -34.84
N CYS A 590 -5.14 3.49 -33.73
CA CYS A 590 -3.84 3.83 -33.14
C CYS A 590 -2.78 2.72 -33.28
N TYR A 591 -3.17 1.45 -33.15
CA TYR A 591 -2.26 0.30 -33.12
C TYR A 591 -2.65 -0.78 -34.12
N THR A 592 -1.66 -1.52 -34.61
CA THR A 592 -1.83 -2.87 -35.17
C THR A 592 -1.04 -3.87 -34.34
N VAL A 593 -1.75 -4.74 -33.64
CA VAL A 593 -1.17 -5.84 -32.87
C VAL A 593 -1.15 -7.10 -33.72
N GLN A 594 0.03 -7.70 -33.82
CA GLN A 594 0.27 -8.89 -34.63
C GLN A 594 0.48 -10.10 -33.72
N PHE A 595 -0.21 -11.19 -34.02
CA PHE A 595 -0.05 -12.48 -33.37
C PHE A 595 0.48 -13.49 -34.39
N ASP A 596 1.38 -14.35 -33.94
CA ASP A 596 1.94 -15.43 -34.74
C ASP A 596 1.01 -16.65 -34.67
N GLN A 597 0.46 -17.09 -35.80
CA GLN A 597 -0.47 -18.23 -35.87
C GLN A 597 0.22 -19.57 -35.63
N ASP A 598 1.55 -19.63 -35.66
CA ASP A 598 2.31 -20.85 -35.38
C ASP A 598 2.54 -21.05 -33.89
N THR A 599 2.58 -19.96 -33.12
CA THR A 599 2.76 -19.97 -31.67
C THR A 599 1.52 -19.56 -30.87
N ASN A 600 0.53 -18.91 -31.51
CA ASN A 600 -0.60 -18.21 -30.89
C ASN A 600 -0.18 -17.14 -29.86
N LEU A 601 1.03 -16.59 -29.96
CA LEU A 601 1.54 -15.55 -29.07
C LEU A 601 1.58 -14.18 -29.76
N MET A 602 1.57 -13.11 -28.96
CA MET A 602 1.83 -11.77 -29.47
C MET A 602 3.25 -11.73 -30.07
N HIS A 603 3.37 -11.10 -31.24
CA HIS A 603 4.61 -11.02 -32.01
C HIS A 603 5.16 -9.59 -32.04
N SER A 604 4.30 -8.61 -32.30
CA SER A 604 4.69 -7.21 -32.45
C SER A 604 3.50 -6.28 -32.32
N ILE A 605 3.78 -5.03 -31.98
CA ILE A 605 2.83 -3.92 -31.98
C ILE A 605 3.38 -2.86 -32.93
N TRP A 606 2.61 -2.47 -33.94
CA TRP A 606 2.89 -1.28 -34.73
C TRP A 606 2.03 -0.13 -34.20
N GLU A 607 2.69 0.95 -33.78
CA GLU A 607 2.06 2.19 -33.33
C GLU A 607 2.07 3.17 -34.50
N ARG A 608 0.88 3.64 -34.88
CA ARG A 608 0.64 4.34 -36.16
C ARG A 608 1.21 5.75 -36.17
N GLU A 609 1.16 6.47 -35.06
CA GLU A 609 1.57 7.88 -34.96
C GLU A 609 3.09 8.04 -35.09
N SER A 610 3.86 7.27 -34.33
CA SER A 610 5.32 7.21 -34.41
C SER A 610 5.82 6.36 -35.57
N ASN A 611 4.92 5.68 -36.28
CA ASN A 611 5.21 4.73 -37.36
C ASN A 611 6.26 3.69 -36.95
N ARG A 612 6.19 3.21 -35.70
CA ARG A 612 7.18 2.30 -35.12
C ARG A 612 6.58 0.93 -34.88
N THR A 613 7.25 -0.11 -35.36
CA THR A 613 6.96 -1.49 -34.98
C THR A 613 7.89 -1.91 -33.85
N VAL A 614 7.31 -2.37 -32.74
CA VAL A 614 8.03 -2.94 -31.61
C VAL A 614 7.76 -4.45 -31.57
N PRO A 615 8.77 -5.31 -31.82
CA PRO A 615 8.70 -6.72 -31.50
C PRO A 615 8.39 -6.91 -30.01
N LEU A 616 7.34 -7.66 -29.71
CA LEU A 616 6.86 -7.84 -28.35
C LEU A 616 6.20 -9.19 -28.19
N THR A 617 6.74 -9.99 -27.26
CA THR A 617 6.19 -11.30 -26.89
C THR A 617 5.82 -11.34 -25.42
N GLN A 618 4.70 -11.98 -25.10
CA GLN A 618 4.25 -12.20 -23.72
C GLN A 618 4.11 -13.69 -23.43
N GLU A 619 4.64 -14.15 -22.30
CA GLU A 619 4.50 -15.53 -21.85
C GLU A 619 4.43 -15.66 -20.33
N PHE A 620 3.74 -16.70 -19.85
CA PHE A 620 3.72 -17.05 -18.43
C PHE A 620 4.91 -17.93 -18.05
N LEU A 621 5.62 -17.55 -16.99
CA LEU A 621 6.66 -18.34 -16.36
C LEU A 621 6.38 -18.53 -14.87
N GLU A 622 7.12 -19.45 -14.24
CA GLU A 622 7.09 -19.70 -12.81
C GLU A 622 8.51 -19.72 -12.25
N TYR A 623 8.71 -19.04 -11.13
CA TYR A 623 9.82 -19.34 -10.23
C TYR A 623 9.46 -20.56 -9.39
N HIS A 624 10.45 -21.41 -9.17
CA HIS A 624 10.37 -22.49 -8.20
C HIS A 624 10.92 -21.93 -6.89
N ALA A 625 9.99 -21.53 -6.03
CA ALA A 625 10.31 -20.91 -4.74
C ALA A 625 11.00 -21.93 -3.83
N ASN A 626 11.96 -21.48 -3.01
CA ASN A 626 12.56 -22.35 -2.01
C ASN A 626 11.56 -22.62 -0.88
N GLY A 627 11.13 -23.87 -0.73
CA GLY A 627 10.31 -24.33 0.39
C GLY A 627 11.05 -25.26 1.34
N ASP A 628 12.36 -25.46 1.15
CA ASP A 628 13.18 -26.35 1.96
C ASP A 628 14.09 -25.54 2.89
N VAL A 629 13.82 -25.65 4.20
CA VAL A 629 14.59 -24.97 5.26
C VAL A 629 16.06 -25.39 5.30
N HIS A 630 16.42 -26.55 4.72
CA HIS A 630 17.80 -27.02 4.64
C HIS A 630 18.57 -26.43 3.45
N GLN A 631 17.89 -25.83 2.48
CA GLN A 631 18.51 -25.26 1.27
C GLN A 631 18.72 -23.74 1.34
N GLY A 632 18.41 -23.12 2.48
CA GLY A 632 18.53 -21.68 2.71
C GLY A 632 17.20 -21.04 3.12
N PRO A 633 17.10 -19.70 3.10
CA PRO A 633 15.87 -19.01 3.48
C PRO A 633 14.69 -19.41 2.60
N ILE A 634 13.57 -19.71 3.23
CA ILE A 634 12.33 -20.06 2.54
C ILE A 634 11.69 -18.81 1.93
N SER A 635 11.04 -18.99 0.78
CA SER A 635 10.13 -17.98 0.23
C SER A 635 8.85 -18.04 1.04
N ASP A 636 8.36 -16.89 1.49
CA ASP A 636 7.16 -16.77 2.32
C ASP A 636 6.37 -15.51 1.96
N ASN A 637 5.42 -15.10 2.80
CA ASN A 637 4.60 -13.92 2.51
C ASN A 637 5.42 -12.62 2.44
N TYR A 638 6.59 -12.57 3.09
CA TYR A 638 7.48 -11.42 3.13
C TYR A 638 8.57 -11.53 2.06
N LYS A 639 9.30 -12.64 2.09
CA LYS A 639 10.55 -12.86 1.35
C LYS A 639 10.28 -13.61 0.08
N PHE A 640 10.85 -13.10 -1.01
CA PHE A 640 10.94 -13.87 -2.25
C PHE A 640 12.31 -14.54 -2.29
N THR A 641 12.36 -15.86 -2.46
CA THR A 641 13.61 -16.59 -2.67
C THR A 641 13.51 -17.61 -3.80
N ALA A 642 14.29 -17.40 -4.86
CA ALA A 642 14.40 -18.30 -5.99
C ALA A 642 15.86 -18.59 -6.33
N ASN A 643 16.21 -19.88 -6.40
CA ASN A 643 17.58 -20.33 -6.72
C ASN A 643 17.87 -20.37 -8.22
N LYS A 644 16.83 -20.31 -9.06
CA LYS A 644 16.94 -20.44 -10.52
C LYS A 644 16.03 -19.43 -11.20
N THR A 645 16.38 -19.07 -12.43
CA THR A 645 15.55 -18.23 -13.29
C THR A 645 14.19 -18.87 -13.54
N ALA A 646 13.14 -18.05 -13.70
CA ALA A 646 11.81 -18.54 -14.00
C ALA A 646 11.77 -19.40 -15.27
N VAL A 647 10.98 -20.47 -15.24
CA VAL A 647 10.79 -21.41 -16.35
C VAL A 647 9.37 -21.30 -16.90
N PRO A 648 9.13 -21.53 -18.21
CA PRO A 648 7.79 -21.32 -18.74
C PRO A 648 6.77 -22.30 -18.14
N ALA A 649 5.60 -21.78 -17.77
CA ALA A 649 4.61 -22.45 -16.91
C ALA A 649 3.50 -23.20 -17.66
N TRP A 650 3.58 -23.23 -18.99
CA TRP A 650 2.55 -23.77 -19.88
C TRP A 650 3.15 -24.66 -20.97
N LYS A 651 2.36 -25.57 -21.54
CA LYS A 651 2.78 -26.47 -22.64
C LYS A 651 2.05 -26.17 -23.94
N THR A 652 0.76 -25.86 -23.88
CA THR A 652 -0.05 -25.52 -25.04
C THR A 652 -0.84 -24.24 -24.84
N VAL A 653 -1.10 -23.52 -25.92
CA VAL A 653 -1.91 -22.30 -25.92
C VAL A 653 -2.97 -22.34 -27.03
N VAL A 654 -4.18 -21.93 -26.68
CA VAL A 654 -5.30 -21.73 -27.61
C VAL A 654 -5.57 -20.24 -27.71
N MET A 655 -5.87 -19.76 -28.91
CA MET A 655 -6.22 -18.37 -29.16
C MET A 655 -7.61 -18.28 -29.82
N GLU A 656 -8.41 -17.33 -29.35
CA GLU A 656 -9.64 -16.89 -29.99
C GLU A 656 -9.55 -15.39 -30.27
N ILE A 657 -10.06 -14.95 -31.41
CA ILE A 657 -10.22 -13.53 -31.74
C ILE A 657 -11.70 -13.24 -31.90
N VAL A 658 -12.24 -12.42 -31.00
CA VAL A 658 -13.63 -11.95 -31.02
C VAL A 658 -13.65 -10.58 -31.67
N ARG A 659 -14.02 -10.53 -32.94
CA ARG A 659 -14.09 -9.31 -33.76
C ARG A 659 -15.48 -8.71 -33.68
N GLY A 660 -15.60 -7.53 -33.08
CA GLY A 660 -16.80 -6.72 -33.18
C GLY A 660 -16.50 -5.29 -33.61
N LYS A 661 -17.56 -4.52 -33.82
CA LYS A 661 -17.50 -3.15 -34.35
C LYS A 661 -16.90 -2.15 -33.36
N LEU A 662 -17.16 -2.31 -32.05
CA LEU A 662 -16.63 -1.41 -31.01
C LEU A 662 -15.28 -1.89 -30.47
N VAL A 663 -15.14 -3.20 -30.28
CA VAL A 663 -13.95 -3.81 -29.66
C VAL A 663 -13.58 -5.09 -30.40
N THR A 664 -12.28 -5.31 -30.57
CA THR A 664 -11.74 -6.65 -30.81
C THR A 664 -11.04 -7.17 -29.57
N GLU A 665 -11.39 -8.38 -29.16
CA GLU A 665 -10.83 -9.06 -28.00
C GLU A 665 -10.05 -10.30 -28.45
N VAL A 666 -8.80 -10.42 -28.01
CA VAL A 666 -7.98 -11.63 -28.19
C VAL A 666 -7.93 -12.38 -26.87
N ARG A 667 -8.40 -13.62 -26.88
CA ARG A 667 -8.44 -14.49 -25.71
C ARG A 667 -7.41 -15.60 -25.91
N GLN A 668 -6.38 -15.60 -25.08
CA GLN A 668 -5.34 -16.64 -25.07
C GLN A 668 -5.49 -17.48 -23.81
N TYR A 669 -5.64 -18.79 -23.97
CA TYR A 669 -5.79 -19.76 -22.88
C TYR A 669 -4.58 -20.68 -22.85
N PHE A 670 -3.84 -20.66 -21.74
CA PHE A 670 -2.59 -21.38 -21.56
C PHE A 670 -2.81 -22.59 -20.64
N TYR A 671 -2.44 -23.77 -21.13
CA TYR A 671 -2.61 -25.04 -20.43
C TYR A 671 -1.27 -25.57 -19.95
N ARG A 672 -1.19 -25.97 -18.67
CA ARG A 672 0.03 -26.54 -18.07
C ARG A 672 0.48 -27.84 -18.75
N ASN A 673 -0.46 -28.66 -19.23
CA ASN A 673 -0.20 -29.93 -19.93
C ASN A 673 -1.09 -30.06 -21.17
N THR A 674 -0.67 -30.87 -22.16
CA THR A 674 -1.40 -31.12 -23.42
C THR A 674 -2.74 -31.82 -23.22
N THR A 675 -2.90 -32.56 -22.12
CA THR A 675 -4.13 -33.30 -21.77
C THR A 675 -5.01 -32.56 -20.76
N ALA A 676 -4.60 -31.37 -20.31
CA ALA A 676 -5.35 -30.61 -19.31
C ALA A 676 -6.71 -30.16 -19.88
N GLN A 677 -7.80 -30.43 -19.16
CA GLN A 677 -9.15 -30.00 -19.56
C GLN A 677 -9.36 -28.50 -19.36
N ASN A 678 -8.74 -27.93 -18.32
CA ASN A 678 -8.86 -26.52 -17.97
C ASN A 678 -7.53 -25.79 -18.18
N TYR A 679 -7.61 -24.54 -18.63
CA TYR A 679 -6.45 -23.66 -18.73
C TYR A 679 -6.04 -23.18 -17.33
N THR A 680 -4.73 -23.01 -17.13
CA THR A 680 -4.13 -22.52 -15.87
C THR A 680 -3.96 -21.00 -15.90
N PHE A 681 -3.70 -20.45 -17.09
CA PHE A 681 -3.55 -19.01 -17.27
C PHE A 681 -4.37 -18.52 -18.45
N ALA A 682 -4.81 -17.27 -18.42
CA ALA A 682 -5.42 -16.63 -19.56
C ALA A 682 -5.01 -15.16 -19.68
N ILE A 683 -4.92 -14.68 -20.92
CA ILE A 683 -4.75 -13.26 -21.28
C ILE A 683 -5.94 -12.89 -22.16
N HIS A 684 -6.75 -11.93 -21.73
CA HIS A 684 -7.78 -11.32 -22.57
C HIS A 684 -7.33 -9.90 -22.89
N SER A 685 -6.92 -9.66 -24.14
CA SER A 685 -6.45 -8.35 -24.63
C SER A 685 -7.54 -7.68 -25.44
N ARG A 686 -7.88 -6.42 -25.16
CA ARG A 686 -8.92 -5.66 -25.85
C ARG A 686 -8.35 -4.43 -26.53
N LEU A 687 -8.74 -4.22 -27.79
CA LEU A 687 -8.52 -2.99 -28.54
C LEU A 687 -9.88 -2.37 -28.91
N ALA A 688 -10.09 -1.12 -28.49
CA ALA A 688 -11.23 -0.33 -28.89
C ALA A 688 -11.01 0.31 -30.28
N HIS A 689 -12.06 0.37 -31.10
CA HIS A 689 -12.08 0.90 -32.48
C HIS A 689 -12.72 2.29 -32.60
N VAL A 690 -12.83 3.02 -31.49
CA VAL A 690 -13.59 4.28 -31.44
C VAL A 690 -12.64 5.47 -31.53
N SER A 691 -12.86 6.32 -32.54
CA SER A 691 -11.93 7.38 -32.97
C SER A 691 -12.19 8.78 -32.38
N SER A 692 -13.22 9.04 -31.58
CA SER A 692 -13.62 10.44 -31.32
C SER A 692 -13.71 10.84 -29.85
N ASP A 693 -12.72 11.63 -29.43
CA ASP A 693 -12.93 12.92 -28.78
C ASP A 693 -11.74 13.84 -29.18
N PRO A 694 -11.95 14.99 -29.85
CA PRO A 694 -10.86 15.90 -30.23
C PRO A 694 -10.08 16.47 -29.05
N ASP A 695 -10.67 16.48 -27.84
CA ASP A 695 -10.12 17.12 -26.65
C ASP A 695 -9.72 16.11 -25.54
N GLN A 696 -9.75 14.78 -25.81
CA GLN A 696 -9.37 13.73 -24.84
C GLN A 696 -8.53 12.61 -25.45
N GLU A 697 -7.86 11.83 -24.59
CA GLU A 697 -7.09 10.66 -24.99
C GLU A 697 -7.97 9.66 -25.76
N LEU A 698 -7.60 9.36 -27.01
CA LEU A 698 -8.35 8.43 -27.83
C LEU A 698 -8.35 7.04 -27.19
N LEU A 699 -9.53 6.41 -27.09
CA LEU A 699 -9.66 5.03 -26.61
C LEU A 699 -8.76 4.05 -27.37
N CYS A 700 -8.38 4.39 -28.60
CA CYS A 700 -7.50 3.56 -29.39
C CYS A 700 -6.05 3.49 -28.85
N HIS A 701 -5.58 4.46 -28.04
CA HIS A 701 -4.23 4.48 -27.45
C HIS A 701 -4.04 3.48 -26.30
N ARG A 702 -5.05 2.68 -25.97
CA ARG A 702 -4.99 1.70 -24.88
C ARG A 702 -5.13 0.26 -25.38
N ILE A 703 -4.31 -0.62 -24.82
CA ILE A 703 -4.47 -2.08 -24.91
C ILE A 703 -4.80 -2.58 -23.52
N GLU A 704 -6.06 -2.93 -23.28
CA GLU A 704 -6.49 -3.42 -21.97
C GLU A 704 -6.25 -4.92 -21.88
N GLN A 705 -5.52 -5.37 -20.85
CA GLN A 705 -5.26 -6.79 -20.64
C GLN A 705 -5.80 -7.26 -19.29
N LYS A 706 -6.66 -8.27 -19.31
CA LYS A 706 -7.12 -8.97 -18.11
C LYS A 706 -6.45 -10.33 -18.02
N TYR A 707 -5.88 -10.62 -16.87
CA TYR A 707 -5.19 -11.87 -16.59
C TYR A 707 -6.01 -12.78 -15.68
N ARG A 708 -5.91 -14.08 -15.91
CA ARG A 708 -6.29 -15.13 -14.95
C ARG A 708 -5.05 -15.98 -14.68
N VAL A 709 -4.77 -16.21 -13.41
CA VAL A 709 -3.60 -16.95 -12.94
C VAL A 709 -4.05 -17.99 -11.93
N GLY A 710 -3.79 -19.27 -12.20
CA GLY A 710 -3.97 -20.37 -11.27
C GLY A 710 -5.11 -21.34 -11.61
N PRO A 711 -5.22 -22.45 -10.83
CA PRO A 711 -4.47 -22.71 -9.61
C PRO A 711 -2.98 -22.99 -9.86
N LEU A 712 -2.12 -22.50 -8.97
CA LEU A 712 -0.68 -22.75 -9.00
C LEU A 712 -0.36 -24.03 -8.20
N GLU A 713 0.74 -24.71 -8.57
CA GLU A 713 1.32 -25.76 -7.72
C GLU A 713 1.97 -25.14 -6.48
N LEU A 714 2.17 -25.96 -5.43
CA LEU A 714 2.88 -25.54 -4.22
C LEU A 714 4.32 -25.07 -4.57
N ASN A 715 4.81 -24.05 -3.87
CA ASN A 715 6.15 -23.48 -4.06
C ASN A 715 6.38 -23.01 -5.51
N ARG A 716 5.37 -22.33 -6.08
CA ARG A 716 5.44 -21.66 -7.39
C ARG A 716 5.00 -20.22 -7.28
N GLU A 717 5.76 -19.34 -7.93
CA GLU A 717 5.42 -17.94 -8.08
C GLU A 717 5.34 -17.61 -9.56
N ALA A 718 4.12 -17.32 -10.04
CA ALA A 718 3.85 -17.08 -11.45
C ALA A 718 4.16 -15.63 -11.84
N ILE A 719 4.81 -15.47 -12.99
CA ILE A 719 5.08 -14.18 -13.61
C ILE A 719 4.55 -14.15 -15.04
N LEU A 720 4.16 -12.97 -15.50
CA LEU A 720 4.02 -12.66 -16.92
C LEU A 720 5.26 -11.89 -17.35
N ARG A 721 6.01 -12.42 -18.33
CA ARG A 721 7.15 -11.71 -18.91
C ARG A 721 6.74 -11.10 -20.24
N THR A 722 7.00 -9.81 -20.39
CA THR A 722 6.95 -9.10 -21.66
C THR A 722 8.38 -8.88 -22.15
N SER A 723 8.72 -9.42 -23.32
CA SER A 723 10.05 -9.30 -23.92
C SER A 723 9.97 -8.44 -25.19
N SER A 724 10.90 -7.51 -25.36
CA SER A 724 11.03 -6.65 -26.55
C SER A 724 12.50 -6.39 -26.87
N ASP A 725 12.76 -5.79 -28.03
CA ASP A 725 14.09 -5.33 -28.45
C ASP A 725 14.41 -3.88 -28.01
N ILE A 726 13.56 -3.30 -27.14
CA ILE A 726 13.78 -1.95 -26.62
C ILE A 726 15.07 -1.94 -25.77
N ASN A 727 16.08 -1.20 -26.23
CA ASN A 727 17.28 -0.95 -25.45
C ASN A 727 17.00 0.08 -24.35
N ASN A 728 16.66 -0.41 -23.16
CA ASN A 728 16.43 0.42 -21.98
C ASN A 728 17.70 0.73 -21.19
N GLN A 729 18.90 0.38 -21.67
CA GLN A 729 20.19 0.58 -20.97
C GLN A 729 20.21 0.03 -19.54
N LYS A 730 19.50 -1.09 -19.28
CA LYS A 730 19.30 -1.68 -17.95
C LYS A 730 18.65 -0.72 -16.94
N LEU A 731 17.78 0.15 -17.43
CA LEU A 731 17.00 1.08 -16.63
C LEU A 731 15.51 0.81 -16.79
N ILE A 732 14.79 0.74 -15.69
CA ILE A 732 13.33 0.73 -15.68
C ILE A 732 12.80 1.84 -14.77
N TYR A 733 11.50 2.09 -14.87
CA TYR A 733 10.80 3.02 -14.01
C TYR A 733 9.64 2.28 -13.33
N SER A 734 9.48 2.49 -12.03
CA SER A 734 8.33 2.03 -11.25
C SER A 734 7.72 3.23 -10.55
N ASP A 735 6.41 3.28 -10.36
CA ASP A 735 5.82 4.32 -9.53
C ASP A 735 6.23 4.16 -8.06
N ASN A 736 5.96 5.19 -7.27
CA ASN A 736 6.00 5.15 -5.81
C ASN A 736 4.61 5.54 -5.28
N ASN A 737 3.85 4.52 -4.86
CA ASN A 737 2.48 4.63 -4.34
C ASN A 737 1.48 5.32 -5.28
N GLY A 738 1.63 5.16 -6.59
CA GLY A 738 0.78 5.83 -7.59
C GLY A 738 1.03 7.32 -7.76
N TYR A 739 2.09 7.88 -7.15
CA TYR A 739 2.39 9.32 -7.22
C TYR A 739 3.47 9.67 -8.26
N GLN A 740 4.73 9.29 -8.02
CA GLN A 740 5.86 9.67 -8.88
C GLN A 740 6.64 8.45 -9.37
N MET A 741 7.07 8.50 -10.63
CA MET A 741 7.94 7.48 -11.22
C MET A 741 9.37 7.59 -10.67
N GLN A 742 9.86 6.49 -10.12
CA GLN A 742 11.21 6.31 -9.61
C GLN A 742 12.08 5.62 -10.66
N ARG A 743 13.32 6.10 -10.75
CA ARG A 743 14.33 5.54 -11.65
C ARG A 743 14.96 4.32 -10.99
N ARG A 744 14.88 3.15 -11.62
CA ARG A 744 15.41 1.86 -11.10
C ARG A 744 16.55 1.35 -11.99
N PRO A 745 17.80 1.76 -11.76
CA PRO A 745 18.94 1.19 -12.47
C PRO A 745 19.15 -0.26 -12.02
N TYR A 746 19.56 -1.13 -12.94
CA TYR A 746 19.98 -2.48 -12.60
C TYR A 746 21.22 -2.44 -11.69
N GLN A 747 21.15 -3.18 -10.58
CA GLN A 747 22.26 -3.42 -9.69
C GLN A 747 22.51 -4.92 -9.60
N ALA A 748 23.76 -5.33 -9.80
CA ALA A 748 24.17 -6.70 -9.59
C ALA A 748 24.52 -6.90 -8.12
N PHE A 749 23.88 -7.86 -7.48
CA PHE A 749 24.20 -8.28 -6.11
C PHE A 749 24.92 -9.62 -6.16
N VAL A 750 25.96 -9.79 -5.34
CA VAL A 750 26.68 -11.07 -5.23
C VAL A 750 25.78 -12.14 -4.60
N ASN A 751 25.04 -11.74 -3.57
CA ASN A 751 24.05 -12.56 -2.88
C ASN A 751 22.64 -12.18 -3.37
N ASN A 752 21.76 -13.18 -3.50
CA ASN A 752 20.35 -12.97 -3.84
C ASN A 752 20.09 -12.27 -5.18
N VAL A 753 20.82 -12.71 -6.23
CA VAL A 753 20.85 -12.11 -7.58
C VAL A 753 19.46 -11.99 -8.24
N ILE A 754 18.49 -12.82 -7.86
CA ILE A 754 17.14 -12.79 -8.44
C ILE A 754 16.22 -11.92 -7.58
N SER A 755 16.25 -12.06 -6.26
CA SER A 755 15.21 -11.54 -5.39
C SER A 755 15.47 -10.12 -4.86
N ARG A 756 16.73 -9.67 -4.86
CA ARG A 756 17.12 -8.29 -4.49
C ARG A 756 17.16 -7.34 -5.68
N VAL A 757 17.06 -7.87 -6.90
CA VAL A 757 17.03 -7.06 -8.11
C VAL A 757 15.61 -6.55 -8.34
N THR A 758 15.47 -5.24 -8.52
CA THR A 758 14.25 -4.45 -8.79
C THR A 758 13.47 -4.86 -10.05
N HIS A 759 13.80 -5.98 -10.70
CA HIS A 759 13.17 -6.44 -11.94
C HIS A 759 11.83 -7.17 -11.74
N LEU A 760 11.34 -7.28 -10.50
CA LEU A 760 10.13 -8.02 -10.20
C LEU A 760 9.02 -7.08 -9.75
N ALA A 761 7.95 -7.10 -10.55
CA ALA A 761 6.70 -6.36 -10.41
C ALA A 761 6.77 -4.86 -10.72
N THR A 762 6.43 -4.50 -11.95
CA THR A 762 5.75 -3.24 -12.24
C THR A 762 4.47 -3.56 -13.02
N HIS A 763 3.33 -3.16 -12.48
CA HIS A 763 2.24 -2.75 -13.36
C HIS A 763 2.75 -1.49 -14.07
N CYS A 764 3.02 -1.58 -15.37
CA CYS A 764 3.20 -0.38 -16.18
C CYS A 764 1.85 0.35 -16.23
N THR A 765 1.61 1.31 -15.34
CA THR A 765 0.82 2.48 -15.71
C THR A 765 1.74 3.35 -16.57
N LEU A 766 1.36 3.54 -17.84
CA LEU A 766 2.07 4.45 -18.73
C LEU A 766 2.08 5.85 -18.08
N PRO A 767 3.21 6.57 -18.09
CA PRO A 767 3.25 7.94 -17.62
C PRO A 767 2.35 8.79 -18.53
N HIS A 768 1.42 9.52 -17.92
CA HIS A 768 0.79 10.66 -18.56
C HIS A 768 1.89 11.64 -18.98
N ALA A 769 2.10 11.80 -20.28
CA ALA A 769 2.74 12.99 -20.80
C ALA A 769 1.71 14.11 -20.72
N ALA A 770 2.11 15.21 -20.07
CA ALA A 770 1.33 16.44 -19.94
C ALA A 770 1.03 17.09 -21.29
#